data_AF-A0A1Q8W429-F1
#
_entry.id   AF-A0A1Q8W429-F1
#
_cell.length_a   1.000
_cell.length_b   1.000
_cell.length_c   1.000
_cell.angle_alpha   90.00
_cell.angle_beta   90.00
_cell.angle_gamma   90.00
#
_symmetry.space_group_name_H-M   'P 1'
#
loop_
_entity.id
_entity.type
_entity.pdbx_description
1 polymer ?
#
loop_
_entity_poly.entity_id
_entity_poly.type
_entity_poly.pdbx_seq_one_letter_code
_entity_poly.pdbx_strand_id
1 'polypeptide(L)'
;MWEPMMRQNMNVLRSRRRDPEAQVPQVRSGVTWELAHGRMQVRTSRGQHSLGTEAMVPVVRMLLEAADGSTTATQVAEATGLRPTVVTQFYDRLWTAGAVELLPGRRPADQQSDEPLRASLSWSGGAVQSVGSTQEALERLGSRKANVYGDGPIAVELRTTLADAGVVADDIDPEALALILWSEDAVSLALELWRDGRSVALLAIGDQGIALSPLLHVDESPCPVCAAATAADTGGSSATLWSQELALGIVVRQMIALLSASDATVWPQQGLCIATDSLATRTTSAWSQPGCPHCSAASEPLEQVPFSVRYEASITIAPARFVSSATIDDHYRPEFLSLQSQMPRWDHCDLFPLPDISPGPDLGPRVAEHPDAPLAVVLRAAVGLHDAANEYGLPKRWAPSAANIGSPRGYVIAGAAGARLSGAYAYVPEKHRLAKLSDVEHDGPDLLVLTSNSGVLEPKYGDRALKLSFLDIGCARAAATTVGSALGMGLSNASVTPSLLRMLREKLALNGSGERIAAVLAVDTTTGHNRPDPTSQRLVDQLPGRHSVGSFAPERVPQDLVEPLLVESFTDVANTGPGSPLLRAVALHFDLSGERIVAARWLPDGEPCPLRKPTDPRLLTVQPATVTGSGIIVLVADLPEIFRQHGESGYFATLQAAGGLFYRFGLRCAAARIETGILGGVIAPALRRALGLDGVSSAPLVACVFGKEPM
;
A
#
# COMPACT_ATOMS: atom_id res chain seq x y z
N MET A 1 -31.83 -7.40 -12.12
CA MET A 1 -31.59 -6.36 -11.09
C MET A 1 -30.10 -6.21 -10.77
N TRP A 2 -29.21 -6.33 -11.78
CA TRP A 2 -27.74 -6.46 -11.65
C TRP A 2 -27.00 -5.51 -12.63
N GLU A 3 -27.65 -4.43 -13.09
CA GLU A 3 -27.22 -3.59 -14.21
C GLU A 3 -26.58 -2.22 -13.85
N PRO A 4 -26.86 -1.57 -12.70
CA PRO A 4 -26.25 -0.25 -12.43
C PRO A 4 -24.77 -0.32 -12.02
N MET A 5 -24.36 -1.40 -11.35
CA MET A 5 -23.06 -1.54 -10.67
C MET A 5 -21.85 -1.64 -11.64
N MET A 6 -22.07 -2.04 -12.90
CA MET A 6 -20.99 -2.21 -13.88
C MET A 6 -20.61 -0.93 -14.65
N ARG A 7 -21.50 0.09 -14.74
CA ARG A 7 -21.20 1.30 -15.53
C ARG A 7 -20.15 2.19 -14.88
N GLN A 8 -20.06 2.20 -13.56
CA GLN A 8 -19.08 3.04 -12.83
C GLN A 8 -17.71 2.38 -12.68
N ASN A 9 -17.63 1.04 -12.56
CA ASN A 9 -16.36 0.30 -12.48
C ASN A 9 -15.44 0.52 -13.70
N MET A 10 -16.01 0.88 -14.85
CA MET A 10 -15.25 1.17 -16.07
C MET A 10 -14.84 2.65 -16.21
N ASN A 11 -15.48 3.59 -15.52
CA ASN A 11 -15.21 5.02 -15.72
C ASN A 11 -13.95 5.51 -14.99
N VAL A 12 -13.54 4.86 -13.90
CA VAL A 12 -12.24 5.16 -13.25
C VAL A 12 -11.07 4.63 -14.09
N LEU A 13 -11.23 3.43 -14.68
CA LEU A 13 -10.30 2.83 -15.66
C LEU A 13 -10.14 3.66 -16.95
N ARG A 14 -11.11 4.52 -17.28
CA ARG A 14 -11.12 5.35 -18.51
C ARG A 14 -10.28 6.62 -18.43
N SER A 15 -9.90 7.07 -17.23
CA SER A 15 -9.49 8.48 -17.03
C SER A 15 -8.05 8.85 -17.44
N ARG A 16 -7.25 7.93 -18.00
CA ARG A 16 -5.93 8.32 -18.55
C ARG A 16 -5.67 7.68 -19.92
N ARG A 17 -6.01 8.45 -20.97
CA ARG A 17 -5.51 8.35 -22.37
C ARG A 17 -6.04 7.22 -23.28
N ARG A 18 -7.29 6.76 -23.17
CA ARG A 18 -7.81 5.74 -24.11
C ARG A 18 -9.19 6.11 -24.63
N ASP A 19 -9.28 6.39 -25.93
CA ASP A 19 -10.55 6.44 -26.67
C ASP A 19 -10.98 4.99 -26.98
N PRO A 20 -12.03 4.46 -26.34
CA PRO A 20 -12.45 3.07 -26.51
C PRO A 20 -12.92 2.75 -27.93
N GLU A 21 -13.37 3.77 -28.69
CA GLU A 21 -13.91 3.57 -30.04
C GLU A 21 -12.79 3.42 -31.09
N ALA A 22 -11.58 3.89 -30.78
CA ALA A 22 -10.42 3.86 -31.66
C ALA A 22 -9.48 2.66 -31.44
N GLN A 23 -9.81 1.76 -30.50
CA GLN A 23 -8.97 0.62 -30.15
C GLN A 23 -9.32 -0.64 -30.95
N VAL A 24 -8.28 -1.37 -31.34
CA VAL A 24 -8.40 -2.67 -32.04
C VAL A 24 -7.94 -3.80 -31.11
N PRO A 25 -8.83 -4.71 -30.69
CA PRO A 25 -8.46 -5.86 -29.87
C PRO A 25 -7.63 -6.88 -30.68
N GLN A 26 -6.58 -7.42 -30.06
CA GLN A 26 -5.77 -8.49 -30.61
C GLN A 26 -5.57 -9.60 -29.56
N VAL A 27 -5.91 -10.84 -29.89
CA VAL A 27 -5.53 -12.01 -29.09
C VAL A 27 -4.02 -12.13 -29.12
N ARG A 28 -3.45 -12.23 -27.94
CA ARG A 28 -2.00 -12.29 -27.77
C ARG A 28 -1.43 -13.57 -28.35
N SER A 29 -0.31 -13.47 -29.05
CA SER A 29 0.38 -14.61 -29.69
C SER A 29 0.77 -15.73 -28.72
N GLY A 30 1.07 -15.43 -27.44
CA GLY A 30 1.38 -16.44 -26.43
C GLY A 30 0.14 -17.11 -25.84
N VAL A 31 -1.05 -16.52 -26.02
CA VAL A 31 -2.29 -17.00 -25.40
C VAL A 31 -2.90 -18.11 -26.25
N THR A 32 -3.36 -19.16 -25.59
CA THR A 32 -4.05 -20.28 -26.23
C THR A 32 -5.51 -20.28 -25.84
N TRP A 33 -6.39 -20.66 -26.76
CA TRP A 33 -7.81 -20.79 -26.48
C TRP A 33 -8.38 -22.01 -27.19
N GLU A 34 -9.32 -22.69 -26.53
CA GLU A 34 -9.88 -23.96 -26.99
C GLU A 34 -11.33 -24.13 -26.54
N LEU A 35 -12.04 -25.09 -27.15
CA LEU A 35 -13.34 -25.55 -26.67
C LEU A 35 -13.11 -26.73 -25.71
N ALA A 36 -13.38 -26.51 -24.42
CA ALA A 36 -13.22 -27.53 -23.40
C ALA A 36 -14.43 -27.57 -22.46
N HIS A 37 -14.96 -28.77 -22.18
CA HIS A 37 -16.13 -28.98 -21.32
C HIS A 37 -17.36 -28.16 -21.75
N GLY A 38 -17.60 -28.10 -23.07
CA GLY A 38 -18.73 -27.36 -23.64
C GLY A 38 -18.61 -25.83 -23.54
N ARG A 39 -17.45 -25.28 -23.15
CA ARG A 39 -17.24 -23.82 -23.05
C ARG A 39 -15.95 -23.40 -23.72
N MET A 40 -15.91 -22.17 -24.22
CA MET A 40 -14.66 -21.59 -24.69
C MET A 40 -13.77 -21.30 -23.49
N GLN A 41 -12.51 -21.71 -23.56
CA GLN A 41 -11.53 -21.49 -22.50
C GLN A 41 -10.32 -20.78 -23.06
N VAL A 42 -9.83 -19.80 -22.32
CA VAL A 42 -8.61 -19.07 -22.65
C VAL A 42 -7.58 -19.32 -21.55
N ARG A 43 -6.37 -19.67 -21.95
CA ARG A 43 -5.26 -19.96 -21.05
C ARG A 43 -4.20 -18.87 -21.17
N THR A 44 -3.92 -18.23 -20.04
CA THR A 44 -2.91 -17.17 -19.89
C THR A 44 -1.92 -17.56 -18.79
N SER A 45 -0.86 -16.77 -18.57
CA SER A 45 0.05 -16.96 -17.42
C SER A 45 -0.65 -16.89 -16.05
N ARG A 46 -1.87 -16.32 -16.00
CA ARG A 46 -2.67 -16.16 -14.77
C ARG A 46 -3.64 -17.31 -14.53
N GLY A 47 -3.68 -18.27 -15.44
CA GLY A 47 -4.52 -19.46 -15.35
C GLY A 47 -5.50 -19.58 -16.50
N GLN A 48 -6.55 -20.33 -16.24
CA GLN A 48 -7.52 -20.76 -17.24
C GLN A 48 -8.87 -20.11 -16.98
N HIS A 49 -9.39 -19.40 -17.98
CA HIS A 49 -10.61 -18.62 -17.88
C HIS A 49 -11.68 -19.21 -18.80
N SER A 50 -12.82 -19.61 -18.22
CA SER A 50 -13.99 -20.02 -19.00
C SER A 50 -14.79 -18.80 -19.45
N LEU A 51 -15.09 -18.74 -20.74
CA LEU A 51 -15.83 -17.66 -21.37
C LEU A 51 -17.26 -18.09 -21.68
N GLY A 52 -18.20 -17.45 -20.99
CA GLY A 52 -19.61 -17.62 -21.26
C GLY A 52 -20.19 -18.98 -20.88
N THR A 53 -21.39 -19.25 -21.36
CA THR A 53 -22.10 -20.52 -21.24
C THR A 53 -21.95 -21.32 -22.53
N GLU A 54 -22.32 -22.59 -22.51
CA GLU A 54 -22.26 -23.47 -23.68
C GLU A 54 -23.05 -22.93 -24.89
N ALA A 55 -24.23 -22.34 -24.64
CA ALA A 55 -25.02 -21.69 -25.67
C ALA A 55 -24.33 -20.47 -26.32
N MET A 56 -23.36 -19.85 -25.65
CA MET A 56 -22.65 -18.66 -26.15
C MET A 56 -21.37 -19.01 -26.92
N VAL A 57 -20.98 -20.29 -27.01
CA VAL A 57 -19.75 -20.72 -27.70
C VAL A 57 -19.59 -20.15 -29.12
N PRO A 58 -20.63 -20.15 -30.00
CA PRO A 58 -20.48 -19.59 -31.35
C PRO A 58 -20.15 -18.09 -31.33
N VAL A 59 -20.81 -17.35 -30.44
CA VAL A 59 -20.63 -15.90 -30.30
C VAL A 59 -19.25 -15.57 -29.72
N VAL A 60 -18.83 -16.30 -28.68
CA VAL A 60 -17.52 -16.11 -28.04
C VAL A 60 -16.39 -16.43 -29.03
N ARG A 61 -16.52 -17.52 -29.79
CA ARG A 61 -15.52 -17.88 -30.82
C ARG A 61 -15.37 -16.79 -31.86
N MET A 62 -16.49 -16.31 -32.41
CA MET A 62 -16.51 -15.22 -33.39
C MET A 62 -15.84 -13.94 -32.84
N LEU A 63 -16.08 -13.59 -31.56
CA LEU A 63 -15.42 -12.44 -30.93
C LEU A 63 -13.91 -12.65 -30.71
N LEU A 64 -13.46 -13.87 -30.42
CA LEU A 64 -12.03 -14.20 -30.32
C LEU A 64 -11.34 -14.15 -31.69
N GLU A 65 -12.00 -14.66 -32.73
CA GLU A 65 -11.50 -14.62 -34.12
C GLU A 65 -11.42 -13.19 -34.65
N ALA A 66 -12.37 -12.32 -34.30
CA ALA A 66 -12.37 -10.91 -34.68
C ALA A 66 -11.34 -10.04 -33.93
N ALA A 67 -10.73 -10.57 -32.86
CA ALA A 67 -9.65 -9.90 -32.15
C ALA A 67 -8.30 -10.23 -32.77
N ASP A 68 -8.07 -9.78 -34.00
CA ASP A 68 -6.81 -9.98 -34.75
C ASP A 68 -5.92 -8.71 -34.81
N GLY A 69 -6.38 -7.62 -34.18
CA GLY A 69 -5.74 -6.32 -34.18
C GLY A 69 -6.02 -5.48 -35.45
N SER A 70 -6.98 -5.87 -36.28
CA SER A 70 -7.33 -5.14 -37.51
C SER A 70 -8.66 -4.37 -37.45
N THR A 71 -9.61 -4.82 -36.62
CA THR A 71 -10.94 -4.21 -36.50
C THR A 71 -11.21 -3.63 -35.13
N THR A 72 -11.92 -2.51 -35.04
CA THR A 72 -12.31 -1.89 -33.75
C THR A 72 -13.47 -2.63 -33.10
N ALA A 73 -13.65 -2.47 -31.78
CA ALA A 73 -14.81 -3.04 -31.07
C ALA A 73 -16.16 -2.62 -31.69
N THR A 74 -16.25 -1.40 -32.23
CA THR A 74 -17.44 -0.90 -32.95
C THR A 74 -17.66 -1.66 -34.25
N GLN A 75 -16.61 -1.86 -35.05
CA GLN A 75 -16.68 -2.62 -36.30
C GLN A 75 -17.05 -4.09 -36.06
N VAL A 76 -16.52 -4.69 -34.98
CA VAL A 76 -16.91 -6.04 -34.55
C VAL A 76 -18.38 -6.07 -34.15
N ALA A 77 -18.89 -5.08 -33.42
CA ALA A 77 -20.31 -5.01 -33.05
C ALA A 77 -21.22 -4.95 -34.29
N GLU A 78 -20.85 -4.14 -35.29
CA GLU A 78 -21.58 -4.03 -36.56
C GLU A 78 -21.59 -5.36 -37.33
N ALA A 79 -20.42 -6.00 -37.48
CA ALA A 79 -20.30 -7.26 -38.20
C ALA A 79 -21.04 -8.44 -37.53
N THR A 80 -21.15 -8.40 -36.21
CA THR A 80 -21.74 -9.47 -35.40
C THR A 80 -23.22 -9.24 -35.05
N GLY A 81 -23.75 -8.04 -35.30
CA GLY A 81 -25.10 -7.62 -34.89
C GLY A 81 -25.28 -7.49 -33.37
N LEU A 82 -24.19 -7.48 -32.61
CA LEU A 82 -24.22 -7.32 -31.15
C LEU A 82 -24.28 -5.85 -30.76
N ARG A 83 -24.77 -5.57 -29.55
CA ARG A 83 -24.71 -4.20 -28.99
C ARG A 83 -23.24 -3.81 -28.76
N PRO A 84 -22.79 -2.61 -29.18
CA PRO A 84 -21.41 -2.16 -28.97
C PRO A 84 -20.93 -2.29 -27.52
N THR A 85 -21.80 -1.97 -26.57
CA THR A 85 -21.51 -2.09 -25.13
C THR A 85 -21.17 -3.51 -24.68
N VAL A 86 -21.76 -4.53 -25.30
CA VAL A 86 -21.49 -5.94 -24.99
C VAL A 86 -20.11 -6.34 -25.53
N VAL A 87 -19.77 -5.90 -26.73
CA VAL A 87 -18.48 -6.18 -27.37
C VAL A 87 -17.34 -5.51 -26.61
N THR A 88 -17.48 -4.23 -26.24
CA THR A 88 -16.51 -3.52 -25.41
C THR A 88 -16.32 -4.23 -24.06
N GLN A 89 -17.41 -4.56 -23.35
CA GLN A 89 -17.33 -5.28 -22.07
C GLN A 89 -16.68 -6.66 -22.19
N PHE A 90 -16.87 -7.35 -23.31
CA PHE A 90 -16.23 -8.63 -23.57
C PHE A 90 -14.71 -8.47 -23.69
N TYR A 91 -14.24 -7.53 -24.50
CA TYR A 91 -12.81 -7.29 -24.69
C TYR A 91 -12.14 -6.70 -23.45
N ASP A 92 -12.82 -5.85 -22.68
CA ASP A 92 -12.28 -5.35 -21.41
C ASP A 92 -12.04 -6.49 -20.39
N ARG A 93 -12.93 -7.49 -20.37
CA ARG A 93 -12.75 -8.68 -19.52
C ARG A 93 -11.57 -9.52 -19.99
N LEU A 94 -11.43 -9.72 -21.30
CA LEU A 94 -10.28 -10.44 -21.85
C LEU A 94 -8.97 -9.68 -21.60
N TRP A 95 -8.98 -8.36 -21.71
CA TRP A 95 -7.83 -7.51 -21.40
C TRP A 95 -7.46 -7.61 -19.92
N THR A 96 -8.44 -7.58 -19.02
CA THR A 96 -8.25 -7.79 -17.57
C THR A 96 -7.67 -9.17 -17.26
N ALA A 97 -8.12 -10.20 -17.98
CA ALA A 97 -7.59 -11.57 -17.89
C ALA A 97 -6.20 -11.74 -18.53
N GLY A 98 -5.69 -10.71 -19.23
CA GLY A 98 -4.42 -10.74 -19.95
C GLY A 98 -4.47 -11.55 -21.25
N ALA A 99 -5.65 -11.79 -21.82
CA ALA A 99 -5.87 -12.58 -23.02
C ALA A 99 -5.72 -11.77 -24.33
N VAL A 100 -6.13 -10.51 -24.32
CA VAL A 100 -6.06 -9.60 -25.48
C VAL A 100 -5.29 -8.34 -25.15
N GLU A 101 -4.66 -7.75 -26.15
CA GLU A 101 -4.15 -6.38 -26.14
C GLU A 101 -5.10 -5.43 -26.89
N LEU A 102 -5.19 -4.18 -26.42
CA LEU A 102 -6.04 -3.14 -27.00
C LEU A 102 -5.16 -2.09 -27.65
N LEU A 103 -4.89 -2.27 -28.95
CA LEU A 103 -3.92 -1.45 -29.67
C LEU A 103 -4.56 -0.12 -30.13
N PRO A 104 -3.80 0.99 -30.20
CA PRO A 104 -4.24 2.16 -30.93
C PRO A 104 -4.38 1.75 -32.40
N GLY A 105 -5.54 2.02 -33.04
CA GLY A 105 -5.94 1.48 -34.37
C GLY A 105 -5.02 1.72 -35.58
N ARG A 106 -3.78 2.18 -35.38
CA ARG A 106 -2.71 2.25 -36.38
C ARG A 106 -1.52 1.41 -35.92
N ARG A 107 -1.31 0.26 -36.58
CA ARG A 107 -0.08 -0.55 -36.38
C ARG A 107 1.17 0.27 -36.75
N PRO A 108 2.21 0.32 -35.91
CA PRO A 108 3.56 0.55 -36.39
C PRO A 108 3.91 -0.52 -37.43
N ALA A 109 4.69 -0.19 -38.44
CA ALA A 109 5.16 -1.16 -39.44
C ALA A 109 5.83 -2.35 -38.74
N ASP A 110 5.54 -3.57 -39.20
CA ASP A 110 6.13 -4.81 -38.66
C ASP A 110 7.66 -4.68 -38.66
N GLN A 111 8.24 -4.40 -37.50
CA GLN A 111 9.65 -4.66 -37.28
C GLN A 111 9.79 -6.17 -37.12
N GLN A 112 10.80 -6.71 -37.80
CA GLN A 112 11.13 -8.13 -37.75
C GLN A 112 11.61 -8.46 -36.33
N SER A 113 10.68 -8.83 -35.44
CA SER A 113 10.98 -9.22 -34.06
C SER A 113 11.26 -10.71 -33.97
N ASP A 114 12.13 -11.10 -33.05
CA ASP A 114 12.37 -12.51 -32.73
C ASP A 114 11.10 -13.17 -32.15
N GLU A 115 10.54 -14.15 -32.88
CA GLU A 115 9.23 -14.74 -32.60
C GLU A 115 9.16 -15.45 -31.22
N PRO A 116 10.19 -16.19 -30.75
CA PRO A 116 10.20 -16.79 -29.42
C PRO A 116 10.19 -15.75 -28.28
N LEU A 117 10.95 -14.66 -28.39
CA LEU A 117 10.96 -13.58 -27.40
C LEU A 117 9.59 -12.88 -27.37
N ARG A 118 9.01 -12.59 -28.55
CA ARG A 118 7.66 -12.04 -28.67
C ARG A 118 6.63 -12.95 -28.00
N ALA A 119 6.68 -14.26 -28.29
CA ALA A 119 5.77 -15.23 -27.68
C ALA A 119 5.93 -15.32 -26.15
N SER A 120 7.17 -15.24 -25.64
CA SER A 120 7.46 -15.24 -24.19
C SER A 120 6.88 -14.01 -23.49
N LEU A 121 7.14 -12.80 -23.99
CA LEU A 121 6.57 -11.55 -23.46
C LEU A 121 5.04 -11.52 -23.58
N SER A 122 4.52 -12.06 -24.69
CA SER A 122 3.10 -12.23 -24.96
C SER A 122 2.46 -13.28 -24.04
N TRP A 123 3.19 -14.26 -23.53
CA TRP A 123 2.68 -15.21 -22.54
C TRP A 123 2.63 -14.63 -21.13
N SER A 124 3.67 -13.88 -20.71
CA SER A 124 3.85 -13.41 -19.33
C SER A 124 2.70 -12.59 -18.75
N GLY A 125 1.76 -12.10 -19.56
CA GLY A 125 0.54 -11.49 -19.02
C GLY A 125 0.70 -9.99 -18.74
N GLY A 126 1.80 -9.57 -18.12
CA GLY A 126 2.02 -8.20 -17.64
C GLY A 126 2.13 -7.14 -18.74
N ALA A 127 2.65 -7.50 -19.92
CA ALA A 127 2.94 -6.62 -21.07
C ALA A 127 1.80 -5.69 -21.52
N VAL A 128 0.55 -5.99 -21.18
CA VAL A 128 -0.66 -5.29 -21.66
C VAL A 128 -1.31 -4.42 -20.58
N GLN A 129 -0.96 -4.68 -19.32
CA GLN A 129 -1.43 -3.88 -18.19
C GLN A 129 -0.45 -2.76 -17.93
N SER A 130 0.84 -3.08 -17.73
CA SER A 130 1.94 -2.12 -17.45
C SER A 130 2.48 -1.39 -18.68
N VAL A 131 2.38 -2.04 -19.84
CA VAL A 131 2.77 -1.55 -21.17
C VAL A 131 1.54 -1.69 -22.06
N GLY A 132 1.35 -0.85 -23.08
CA GLY A 132 0.11 -0.87 -23.87
C GLY A 132 0.00 -2.08 -24.81
N SER A 133 1.12 -2.74 -25.12
CA SER A 133 1.20 -3.85 -26.07
C SER A 133 2.50 -4.65 -25.92
N THR A 134 2.51 -5.86 -26.49
CA THR A 134 3.73 -6.69 -26.60
C THR A 134 4.81 -5.99 -27.43
N GLN A 135 4.42 -5.22 -28.46
CA GLN A 135 5.34 -4.47 -29.30
C GLN A 135 6.05 -3.36 -28.52
N GLU A 136 5.31 -2.60 -27.71
CA GLU A 136 5.91 -1.56 -26.84
C GLU A 136 6.90 -2.18 -25.84
N ALA A 137 6.60 -3.37 -25.31
CA ALA A 137 7.52 -4.09 -24.43
C ALA A 137 8.84 -4.46 -25.13
N LEU A 138 8.78 -4.92 -26.38
CA LEU A 138 9.96 -5.22 -27.21
C LEU A 138 10.78 -3.96 -27.52
N GLU A 139 10.12 -2.86 -27.89
CA GLU A 139 10.77 -1.57 -28.16
C GLU A 139 11.49 -1.01 -26.92
N ARG A 140 10.87 -1.14 -25.74
CA ARG A 140 11.49 -0.77 -24.46
C ARG A 140 12.70 -1.64 -24.14
N LEU A 141 12.61 -2.94 -24.40
CA LEU A 141 13.72 -3.87 -24.17
C LEU A 141 14.91 -3.53 -25.07
N GLY A 142 14.67 -3.34 -26.37
CA GLY A 142 15.71 -3.02 -27.36
C GLY A 142 16.29 -1.60 -27.27
N SER A 143 15.65 -0.68 -26.54
CA SER A 143 16.15 0.69 -26.32
C SER A 143 16.91 0.87 -25.01
N ARG A 144 16.83 -0.09 -24.07
CA ARG A 144 17.47 0.00 -22.75
C ARG A 144 18.71 -0.88 -22.69
N LYS A 145 19.75 -0.36 -22.04
CA LYS A 145 21.06 -1.00 -21.96
C LYS A 145 21.40 -1.47 -20.55
N ALA A 146 22.25 -2.50 -20.45
CA ALA A 146 22.76 -3.02 -19.20
C ALA A 146 24.25 -3.36 -19.29
N ASN A 147 25.05 -2.97 -18.30
CA ASN A 147 26.48 -3.25 -18.27
C ASN A 147 26.73 -4.34 -17.24
N VAL A 148 27.52 -5.35 -17.60
CA VAL A 148 27.91 -6.42 -16.68
C VAL A 148 29.36 -6.20 -16.26
N TYR A 149 29.56 -5.88 -14.99
CA TYR A 149 30.87 -5.68 -14.38
C TYR A 149 31.29 -6.93 -13.62
N GLY A 150 32.52 -7.38 -13.86
CA GLY A 150 33.11 -8.57 -13.26
C GLY A 150 33.91 -9.37 -14.28
N ASP A 151 34.81 -10.20 -13.77
CA ASP A 151 35.70 -11.02 -14.58
C ASP A 151 35.30 -12.50 -14.56
N GLY A 152 35.79 -13.26 -15.54
CA GLY A 152 35.65 -14.70 -15.60
C GLY A 152 34.48 -15.22 -16.45
N PRO A 153 34.30 -16.55 -16.52
CA PRO A 153 33.37 -17.20 -17.45
C PRO A 153 31.92 -16.78 -17.26
N ILE A 154 31.48 -16.60 -16.01
CA ILE A 154 30.10 -16.21 -15.68
C ILE A 154 29.77 -14.81 -16.23
N ALA A 155 30.71 -13.86 -16.19
CA ALA A 155 30.51 -12.52 -16.72
C ALA A 155 30.36 -12.51 -18.25
N VAL A 156 31.13 -13.37 -18.94
CA VAL A 156 31.05 -13.55 -20.40
C VAL A 156 29.72 -14.18 -20.78
N GLU A 157 29.33 -15.25 -20.08
CA GLU A 157 28.08 -15.95 -20.34
C GLU A 157 26.87 -15.03 -20.10
N LEU A 158 26.86 -14.28 -18.99
CA LEU A 158 25.78 -13.35 -18.69
C LEU A 158 25.60 -12.26 -19.73
N ARG A 159 26.70 -11.70 -20.26
CA ARG A 159 26.64 -10.73 -21.38
C ARG A 159 26.04 -11.37 -22.63
N THR A 160 26.45 -12.60 -22.94
CA THR A 160 25.96 -13.35 -24.10
C THR A 160 24.46 -13.65 -23.97
N THR A 161 24.02 -14.19 -22.83
CA THR A 161 22.61 -14.49 -22.59
C THR A 161 21.72 -13.24 -22.59
N LEU A 162 22.22 -12.10 -22.08
CA LEU A 162 21.50 -10.83 -22.15
C LEU A 162 21.36 -10.32 -23.59
N ALA A 163 22.42 -10.42 -24.38
CA ALA A 163 22.40 -10.05 -25.80
C ALA A 163 21.44 -10.95 -26.60
N ASP A 164 21.45 -12.26 -26.36
CA ASP A 164 20.52 -13.21 -26.97
C ASP A 164 19.06 -12.94 -26.56
N ALA A 165 18.85 -12.40 -25.36
CA ALA A 165 17.54 -11.95 -24.89
C ALA A 165 17.11 -10.58 -25.43
N GLY A 166 17.90 -9.94 -26.29
CA GLY A 166 17.59 -8.64 -26.89
C GLY A 166 17.88 -7.44 -25.99
N VAL A 167 18.65 -7.62 -24.90
CA VAL A 167 19.15 -6.52 -24.06
C VAL A 167 20.45 -6.02 -24.66
N VAL A 168 20.57 -4.71 -24.87
CA VAL A 168 21.80 -4.11 -25.38
C VAL A 168 22.83 -4.05 -24.25
N ALA A 169 23.79 -4.98 -24.23
CA ALA A 169 24.89 -4.97 -23.28
C ALA A 169 26.11 -4.24 -23.87
N ASP A 170 26.39 -3.02 -23.42
CA ASP A 170 27.44 -2.16 -23.98
C ASP A 170 28.19 -1.40 -22.89
N ASP A 171 29.49 -1.64 -22.73
CA ASP A 171 30.29 -1.29 -21.53
C ASP A 171 30.46 0.23 -21.29
N ILE A 172 30.01 1.08 -22.22
CA ILE A 172 30.33 2.52 -22.27
C ILE A 172 29.13 3.42 -21.93
N ASP A 173 27.91 2.90 -21.92
CA ASP A 173 26.73 3.75 -21.71
C ASP A 173 26.57 4.13 -20.22
N PRO A 174 26.69 5.42 -19.86
CA PRO A 174 26.53 5.86 -18.48
C PRO A 174 25.06 5.81 -18.02
N GLU A 175 24.07 5.70 -18.90
CA GLU A 175 22.66 5.57 -18.50
C GLU A 175 22.24 4.10 -18.33
N ALA A 176 23.11 3.16 -18.72
CA ALA A 176 22.86 1.73 -18.56
C ALA A 176 22.87 1.29 -17.10
N LEU A 177 21.99 0.32 -16.79
CA LEU A 177 21.96 -0.35 -15.50
C LEU A 177 23.24 -1.18 -15.32
N ALA A 178 23.98 -0.95 -14.24
CA ALA A 178 25.21 -1.67 -13.92
C ALA A 178 24.90 -2.89 -13.05
N LEU A 179 25.04 -4.09 -13.62
CA LEU A 179 24.98 -5.36 -12.90
C LEU A 179 26.41 -5.79 -12.54
N ILE A 180 26.70 -5.86 -11.25
CA ILE A 180 28.05 -6.08 -10.74
C ILE A 180 28.11 -7.44 -10.07
N LEU A 181 28.92 -8.34 -10.64
CA LEU A 181 29.24 -9.61 -10.02
C LEU A 181 30.02 -9.36 -8.73
N TRP A 182 29.51 -9.89 -7.63
CA TRP A 182 30.05 -9.63 -6.31
C TRP A 182 31.44 -10.27 -6.16
N SER A 183 32.43 -9.43 -5.88
CA SER A 183 33.73 -9.76 -5.29
C SER A 183 34.04 -8.80 -4.12
N GLU A 184 35.11 -9.04 -3.35
CA GLU A 184 35.52 -8.11 -2.28
C GLU A 184 35.80 -6.69 -2.84
N ASP A 185 36.41 -6.59 -4.02
CA ASP A 185 36.70 -5.31 -4.68
C ASP A 185 35.48 -4.68 -5.38
N ALA A 186 34.46 -5.48 -5.72
CA ALA A 186 33.29 -5.06 -6.49
C ALA A 186 32.44 -3.99 -5.79
N VAL A 187 32.42 -3.99 -4.45
CA VAL A 187 31.62 -3.02 -3.67
C VAL A 187 32.16 -1.59 -3.83
N SER A 188 33.48 -1.44 -4.00
CA SER A 188 34.11 -0.13 -4.22
C SER A 188 33.72 0.44 -5.58
N LEU A 189 33.82 -0.36 -6.65
CA LEU A 189 33.36 0.04 -7.99
C LEU A 189 31.86 0.36 -7.99
N ALA A 190 31.05 -0.47 -7.34
CA ALA A 190 29.62 -0.22 -7.18
C ALA A 190 29.35 1.14 -6.56
N LEU A 191 30.10 1.49 -5.51
CA LEU A 191 29.96 2.75 -4.80
C LEU A 191 30.37 3.96 -5.66
N GLU A 192 31.41 3.82 -6.48
CA GLU A 192 31.83 4.85 -7.44
C GLU A 192 30.74 5.10 -8.49
N LEU A 193 30.28 4.05 -9.17
CA LEU A 193 29.20 4.14 -10.15
C LEU A 193 27.92 4.72 -9.53
N TRP A 194 27.56 4.29 -8.32
CA TRP A 194 26.42 4.82 -7.59
C TRP A 194 26.56 6.32 -7.30
N ARG A 195 27.74 6.80 -6.89
CA ARG A 195 28.02 8.23 -6.66
C ARG A 195 27.87 9.06 -7.94
N ASP A 196 28.21 8.47 -9.08
CA ASP A 196 28.08 9.10 -10.40
C ASP A 196 26.63 9.13 -10.91
N GLY A 197 25.66 8.64 -10.14
CA GLY A 197 24.24 8.63 -10.54
C GLY A 197 23.79 7.37 -11.25
N ARG A 198 24.66 6.35 -11.38
CA ARG A 198 24.33 5.09 -12.06
C ARG A 198 23.35 4.26 -11.22
N SER A 199 22.45 3.55 -11.90
CA SER A 199 21.66 2.50 -11.26
C SER A 199 22.48 1.21 -11.20
N VAL A 200 22.68 0.65 -10.00
CA VAL A 200 23.62 -0.44 -9.72
C VAL A 200 22.93 -1.61 -9.02
N ALA A 201 23.21 -2.85 -9.40
CA ALA A 201 22.79 -4.04 -8.66
C ALA A 201 23.97 -4.97 -8.41
N LEU A 202 24.05 -5.52 -7.20
CA LEU A 202 25.05 -6.51 -6.81
C LEU A 202 24.49 -7.92 -7.04
N LEU A 203 25.27 -8.78 -7.69
CA LEU A 203 24.89 -10.15 -8.00
C LEU A 203 25.95 -11.11 -7.44
N ALA A 204 25.59 -11.88 -6.42
CA ALA A 204 26.39 -12.99 -5.93
C ALA A 204 25.83 -14.32 -6.46
N ILE A 205 26.72 -15.19 -6.93
CA ILE A 205 26.40 -16.54 -7.39
C ILE A 205 27.35 -17.51 -6.67
N GLY A 206 26.79 -18.43 -5.91
CA GLY A 206 27.54 -19.44 -5.16
C GLY A 206 26.78 -20.76 -5.03
N ASP A 207 27.41 -21.74 -4.39
CA ASP A 207 26.89 -23.10 -4.25
C ASP A 207 25.63 -23.16 -3.40
N GLN A 208 25.48 -22.20 -2.48
CA GLN A 208 24.31 -22.07 -1.61
C GLN A 208 23.15 -21.32 -2.26
N GLY A 209 23.39 -20.62 -3.37
CA GLY A 209 22.35 -19.83 -3.99
C GLY A 209 22.81 -18.65 -4.83
N ILE A 210 21.80 -17.91 -5.26
CA ILE A 210 21.90 -16.68 -6.03
C ILE A 210 21.39 -15.56 -5.14
N ALA A 211 22.11 -14.45 -5.07
CA ALA A 211 21.64 -13.23 -4.40
C ALA A 211 21.78 -12.03 -5.34
N LEU A 212 20.65 -11.42 -5.68
CA LEU A 212 20.57 -10.17 -6.42
C LEU A 212 20.11 -9.07 -5.46
N SER A 213 20.86 -7.98 -5.33
CA SER A 213 20.45 -6.85 -4.50
C SER A 213 19.22 -6.13 -5.09
N PRO A 214 18.51 -5.31 -4.31
CA PRO A 214 17.66 -4.26 -4.89
C PRO A 214 18.46 -3.42 -5.89
N LEU A 215 17.77 -2.77 -6.83
CA LEU A 215 18.41 -1.79 -7.69
C LEU A 215 18.76 -0.55 -6.87
N LEU A 216 20.05 -0.24 -6.85
CA LEU A 216 20.61 0.83 -6.05
C LEU A 216 20.78 2.09 -6.91
N HIS A 217 20.32 3.22 -6.41
CA HIS A 217 20.50 4.51 -7.05
C HIS A 217 20.60 5.59 -5.99
N VAL A 218 21.47 6.57 -6.21
CA VAL A 218 21.84 7.56 -5.18
C VAL A 218 20.67 8.44 -4.71
N ASP A 219 19.61 8.57 -5.51
CA ASP A 219 18.38 9.29 -5.14
C ASP A 219 17.35 8.43 -4.40
N GLU A 220 17.49 7.11 -4.47
CA GLU A 220 16.36 6.20 -4.26
C GLU A 220 16.66 4.98 -3.40
N SER A 221 17.92 4.72 -3.05
CA SER A 221 18.31 3.57 -2.25
C SER A 221 19.46 3.90 -1.30
N PRO A 222 19.75 3.02 -0.32
CA PRO A 222 21.03 3.01 0.38
C PRO A 222 22.21 2.80 -0.58
N CYS A 223 23.42 3.11 -0.11
CA CYS A 223 24.65 2.88 -0.87
C CYS A 223 24.99 1.38 -0.99
N PRO A 224 25.82 0.99 -1.97
CA PRO A 224 26.26 -0.40 -2.16
C PRO A 224 26.93 -1.04 -0.95
N VAL A 225 27.65 -0.27 -0.13
CA VAL A 225 28.26 -0.77 1.13
C VAL A 225 27.18 -1.25 2.11
N CYS A 226 26.12 -0.46 2.29
CA CYS A 226 25.01 -0.82 3.16
C CYS A 226 24.19 -2.00 2.61
N ALA A 227 23.99 -2.04 1.28
CA ALA A 227 23.31 -3.14 0.63
C ALA A 227 24.11 -4.46 0.77
N ALA A 228 25.42 -4.42 0.56
CA ALA A 228 26.31 -5.56 0.74
C ALA A 228 26.32 -6.07 2.19
N ALA A 229 26.41 -5.16 3.17
CA ALA A 229 26.32 -5.53 4.59
C ALA A 229 25.01 -6.24 4.95
N THR A 230 23.93 -5.90 4.24
CA THR A 230 22.61 -6.53 4.42
C THR A 230 22.50 -7.91 3.76
N ALA A 231 23.30 -8.16 2.73
CA ALA A 231 23.30 -9.40 1.94
C ALA A 231 24.44 -10.37 2.32
N ALA A 232 25.33 -9.99 3.24
CA ALA A 232 26.54 -10.74 3.61
C ALA A 232 26.28 -12.20 4.05
N ASP A 233 25.07 -12.54 4.49
CA ASP A 233 24.69 -13.90 4.88
C ASP A 233 24.37 -14.85 3.70
N THR A 234 24.47 -14.39 2.44
CA THR A 234 23.99 -15.14 1.26
C THR A 234 25.04 -15.54 0.21
N GLY A 235 26.32 -15.24 0.42
CA GLY A 235 27.41 -15.55 -0.53
C GLY A 235 28.31 -16.71 -0.09
N GLY A 236 28.45 -17.74 -0.93
CA GLY A 236 29.47 -18.81 -0.81
C GLY A 236 30.52 -18.71 -1.93
N SER A 237 31.74 -19.24 -1.71
CA SER A 237 32.94 -18.97 -2.52
C SER A 237 33.18 -19.86 -3.75
N SER A 238 32.24 -20.73 -4.11
CA SER A 238 32.31 -21.51 -5.36
C SER A 238 30.89 -21.76 -5.88
N ALA A 239 30.70 -21.86 -7.19
CA ALA A 239 29.40 -22.14 -7.81
C ALA A 239 29.54 -23.31 -8.80
N THR A 240 28.72 -24.35 -8.64
CA THR A 240 28.61 -25.42 -9.66
C THR A 240 28.11 -24.88 -11.01
N LEU A 241 28.39 -25.60 -12.10
CA LEU A 241 27.95 -25.23 -13.46
C LEU A 241 26.42 -25.12 -13.57
N TRP A 242 25.69 -26.01 -12.92
CA TRP A 242 24.22 -25.97 -12.86
C TRP A 242 23.70 -24.74 -12.10
N SER A 243 24.35 -24.40 -10.97
CA SER A 243 24.04 -23.18 -10.22
C SER A 243 24.25 -21.91 -11.07
N GLN A 244 25.25 -21.93 -11.97
CA GLN A 244 25.53 -20.82 -12.89
C GLN A 244 24.43 -20.70 -13.96
N GLU A 245 24.06 -21.78 -14.66
CA GLU A 245 23.00 -21.74 -15.69
C GLU A 245 21.66 -21.28 -15.11
N LEU A 246 21.29 -21.80 -13.94
CA LEU A 246 20.08 -21.39 -13.23
C LEU A 246 20.14 -19.90 -12.84
N ALA A 247 21.30 -19.42 -12.37
CA ALA A 247 21.52 -18.02 -12.03
C ALA A 247 21.31 -17.09 -13.22
N LEU A 248 21.92 -17.44 -14.37
CA LEU A 248 21.80 -16.67 -15.60
C LEU A 248 20.35 -16.55 -16.04
N GLY A 249 19.61 -17.67 -16.07
CA GLY A 249 18.19 -17.68 -16.44
C GLY A 249 17.32 -16.82 -15.52
N ILE A 250 17.54 -16.88 -14.20
CA ILE A 250 16.83 -16.05 -13.23
C ILE A 250 17.15 -14.56 -13.44
N VAL A 251 18.43 -14.21 -13.54
CA VAL A 251 18.88 -12.81 -13.67
C VAL A 251 18.37 -12.21 -14.98
N VAL A 252 18.52 -12.93 -16.09
CA VAL A 252 18.02 -12.49 -17.41
C VAL A 252 16.51 -12.32 -17.37
N ARG A 253 15.75 -13.23 -16.73
CA ARG A 253 14.31 -13.04 -16.53
C ARG A 253 13.99 -11.75 -15.76
N GLN A 254 14.69 -11.47 -14.66
CA GLN A 254 14.45 -10.23 -13.89
C GLN A 254 14.78 -8.98 -14.71
N MET A 255 15.85 -9.02 -15.51
CA MET A 255 16.24 -7.96 -16.41
C MET A 255 15.20 -7.72 -17.50
N ILE A 256 14.71 -8.78 -18.15
CA ILE A 256 13.62 -8.67 -19.13
C ILE A 256 12.39 -8.04 -18.47
N ALA A 257 11.96 -8.55 -17.31
CA ALA A 257 10.78 -8.05 -16.60
C ALA A 257 10.91 -6.55 -16.28
N LEU A 258 12.07 -6.11 -15.77
CA LEU A 258 12.32 -4.69 -15.46
C LEU A 258 12.36 -3.82 -16.72
N LEU A 259 13.18 -4.19 -17.71
CA LEU A 259 13.50 -3.33 -18.84
C LEU A 259 12.33 -3.23 -19.83
N SER A 260 11.63 -4.34 -20.08
CA SER A 260 10.41 -4.35 -20.89
C SER A 260 9.18 -3.84 -20.13
N ALA A 261 9.26 -3.80 -18.79
CA ALA A 261 8.13 -3.59 -17.88
C ALA A 261 6.97 -4.57 -18.12
N SER A 262 7.24 -5.78 -18.66
CA SER A 262 6.20 -6.69 -19.18
C SER A 262 5.77 -7.82 -18.25
N ASP A 263 6.39 -7.96 -17.09
CA ASP A 263 6.08 -9.00 -16.11
C ASP A 263 6.16 -8.45 -14.69
N ALA A 264 5.48 -9.13 -13.77
CA ALA A 264 5.57 -8.81 -12.36
C ALA A 264 6.95 -9.22 -11.83
N THR A 265 7.62 -8.29 -11.16
CA THR A 265 8.89 -8.55 -10.48
C THR A 265 8.92 -7.78 -9.17
N VAL A 266 9.54 -8.40 -8.16
CA VAL A 266 9.84 -7.76 -6.86
C VAL A 266 11.03 -6.81 -6.97
N TRP A 267 11.86 -6.99 -8.00
CA TRP A 267 12.93 -6.10 -8.39
C TRP A 267 12.32 -4.97 -9.26
N PRO A 268 12.71 -3.69 -9.11
CA PRO A 268 13.95 -3.18 -8.53
C PRO A 268 13.91 -2.91 -7.03
N GLN A 269 12.75 -3.04 -6.38
CA GLN A 269 12.56 -2.57 -5.00
C GLN A 269 13.21 -3.46 -3.96
N GLN A 270 13.04 -4.77 -4.13
CA GLN A 270 13.56 -5.79 -3.23
C GLN A 270 14.63 -6.58 -3.95
N GLY A 271 15.60 -7.05 -3.18
CA GLY A 271 16.55 -8.05 -3.63
C GLY A 271 15.90 -9.43 -3.65
N LEU A 272 16.59 -10.35 -4.30
CA LEU A 272 16.14 -11.72 -4.53
C LEU A 272 17.24 -12.67 -4.11
N CYS A 273 16.93 -13.58 -3.19
CA CYS A 273 17.80 -14.68 -2.81
C CYS A 273 17.11 -16.00 -3.17
N ILE A 274 17.82 -16.88 -3.88
CA ILE A 274 17.31 -18.19 -4.29
C ILE A 274 18.29 -19.25 -3.85
N ALA A 275 17.82 -20.15 -2.98
CA ALA A 275 18.60 -21.31 -2.57
C ALA A 275 18.68 -22.33 -3.71
N THR A 276 19.87 -22.79 -4.03
CA THR A 276 20.14 -23.74 -5.12
C THR A 276 19.60 -25.15 -4.82
N ASP A 277 19.57 -25.56 -3.55
CA ASP A 277 19.17 -26.89 -3.11
C ASP A 277 17.64 -27.14 -3.15
N SER A 278 16.87 -26.08 -2.91
CA SER A 278 15.42 -26.13 -2.67
C SER A 278 14.64 -25.23 -3.63
N LEU A 279 15.32 -24.37 -4.38
CA LEU A 279 14.74 -23.29 -5.17
C LEU A 279 13.86 -22.35 -4.33
N ALA A 280 14.09 -22.33 -3.01
CA ALA A 280 13.37 -21.46 -2.10
C ALA A 280 13.75 -20.00 -2.38
N THR A 281 12.75 -19.22 -2.78
CA THR A 281 12.91 -17.80 -3.06
C THR A 281 12.61 -16.98 -1.83
N ARG A 282 13.50 -16.06 -1.50
CA ARG A 282 13.34 -15.06 -0.44
C ARG A 282 13.59 -13.67 -1.00
N THR A 283 12.78 -12.71 -0.61
CA THR A 283 13.06 -11.31 -0.90
C THR A 283 13.91 -10.70 0.19
N THR A 284 14.78 -9.78 -0.20
CA THR A 284 15.64 -9.01 0.72
C THR A 284 15.43 -7.53 0.49
N SER A 285 15.87 -6.70 1.43
CA SER A 285 15.75 -5.25 1.31
C SER A 285 17.00 -4.62 1.86
N ALA A 286 17.50 -3.59 1.21
CA ALA A 286 18.65 -2.84 1.68
C ALA A 286 18.18 -1.67 2.56
N TRP A 287 18.92 -1.36 3.62
CA TRP A 287 18.71 -0.16 4.43
C TRP A 287 20.02 0.57 4.68
N SER A 288 19.95 1.90 4.86
CA SER A 288 21.11 2.68 5.29
C SER A 288 21.49 2.26 6.70
N GLN A 289 22.72 1.81 6.89
CA GLN A 289 23.27 1.57 8.23
C GLN A 289 23.44 2.92 8.94
N PRO A 290 22.96 3.07 10.19
CA PRO A 290 23.27 4.25 11.01
C PRO A 290 24.78 4.49 11.05
N GLY A 291 25.22 5.74 10.99
CA GLY A 291 26.65 6.09 10.96
C GLY A 291 27.36 5.88 9.62
N CYS A 292 26.70 5.37 8.57
CA CYS A 292 27.33 5.18 7.27
C CYS A 292 27.79 6.52 6.65
N PRO A 293 29.09 6.68 6.29
CA PRO A 293 29.61 7.95 5.75
C PRO A 293 29.17 8.24 4.30
N HIS A 294 28.39 7.36 3.67
CA HIS A 294 27.99 7.49 2.27
C HIS A 294 26.51 7.82 2.10
N CYS A 295 25.63 7.22 2.90
CA CYS A 295 24.18 7.35 2.72
C CYS A 295 23.40 7.48 4.04
N SER A 296 24.07 7.66 5.18
CA SER A 296 23.43 8.00 6.45
C SER A 296 23.80 9.43 6.84
N ALA A 297 22.83 10.17 7.39
CA ALA A 297 23.06 11.46 8.03
C ALA A 297 23.23 11.33 9.56
N ALA A 298 22.98 10.15 10.13
CA ALA A 298 23.25 9.85 11.55
C ALA A 298 24.76 9.75 11.79
N SER A 299 25.22 10.36 12.88
CA SER A 299 26.65 10.51 13.20
C SER A 299 27.31 9.23 13.73
N GLU A 300 26.56 8.30 14.34
CA GLU A 300 27.12 7.14 15.03
C GLU A 300 26.51 5.81 14.57
N PRO A 301 27.33 4.76 14.39
CA PRO A 301 26.86 3.39 14.19
C PRO A 301 26.08 2.87 15.40
N LEU A 302 25.11 1.98 15.14
CA LEU A 302 24.41 1.24 16.19
C LEU A 302 24.93 -0.19 16.27
N GLU A 303 25.08 -0.70 17.50
CA GLU A 303 25.49 -2.10 17.74
C GLU A 303 24.43 -3.10 17.25
N GLN A 304 23.15 -2.80 17.46
CA GLN A 304 22.03 -3.60 16.95
C GLN A 304 21.05 -2.70 16.20
N VAL A 305 20.71 -3.08 14.96
CA VAL A 305 19.70 -2.38 14.16
C VAL A 305 18.30 -2.80 14.62
N PRO A 306 17.43 -1.87 15.07
CA PRO A 306 16.08 -2.18 15.52
C PRO A 306 15.23 -2.93 14.48
N PHE A 307 14.29 -3.75 14.93
CA PHE A 307 13.30 -4.39 14.05
C PHE A 307 12.56 -3.36 13.18
N SER A 308 12.11 -2.25 13.77
CA SER A 308 11.37 -1.20 13.08
C SER A 308 12.14 -0.60 11.90
N VAL A 309 13.45 -0.42 12.01
CA VAL A 309 14.31 0.09 10.93
C VAL A 309 14.35 -0.91 9.77
N ARG A 310 14.58 -2.20 10.07
CA ARG A 310 14.60 -3.27 9.06
C ARG A 310 13.24 -3.44 8.41
N TYR A 311 12.17 -3.41 9.20
CA TYR A 311 10.80 -3.55 8.73
C TYR A 311 10.39 -2.39 7.82
N GLU A 312 10.62 -1.13 8.21
CA GLU A 312 10.31 0.04 7.37
C GLU A 312 11.09 0.04 6.05
N ALA A 313 12.35 -0.39 6.08
CA ALA A 313 13.11 -0.57 4.85
C ALA A 313 12.52 -1.65 3.95
N SER A 314 12.06 -2.77 4.52
CA SER A 314 11.52 -3.90 3.77
C SER A 314 10.23 -3.61 3.02
N ILE A 315 9.48 -2.60 3.47
CA ILE A 315 8.18 -2.24 2.93
C ILE A 315 8.20 -0.93 2.12
N THR A 316 9.39 -0.44 1.76
CA THR A 316 9.59 0.84 1.06
C THR A 316 8.84 0.87 -0.28
N ILE A 317 8.18 2.00 -0.57
CA ILE A 317 7.47 2.22 -1.83
C ILE A 317 8.46 2.38 -2.99
N ALA A 318 8.14 1.77 -4.13
CA ALA A 318 8.93 1.88 -5.35
C ALA A 318 9.09 3.34 -5.75
N PRO A 319 10.27 3.73 -6.21
CA PRO A 319 10.43 4.98 -6.91
C PRO A 319 9.45 5.11 -8.08
N ALA A 320 8.90 6.31 -8.27
CA ALA A 320 7.82 6.56 -9.23
C ALA A 320 8.16 6.12 -10.66
N ARG A 321 9.44 6.22 -11.07
CA ARG A 321 9.90 5.78 -12.40
C ARG A 321 9.81 4.27 -12.65
N PHE A 322 9.73 3.47 -11.59
CA PHE A 322 9.57 2.02 -11.66
C PHE A 322 8.12 1.58 -11.45
N VAL A 323 7.22 2.50 -11.09
CA VAL A 323 5.80 2.23 -10.91
C VAL A 323 5.09 2.45 -12.23
N SER A 324 4.62 1.36 -12.83
CA SER A 324 3.80 1.45 -14.04
C SER A 324 2.42 2.05 -13.73
N SER A 325 1.76 2.64 -14.72
CA SER A 325 0.37 3.08 -14.56
C SER A 325 -0.56 1.93 -14.14
N ALA A 326 -0.29 0.70 -14.59
CA ALA A 326 -1.03 -0.49 -14.19
C ALA A 326 -0.94 -0.78 -12.70
N THR A 327 0.21 -0.52 -12.09
CA THR A 327 0.41 -0.70 -10.65
C THR A 327 -0.41 0.32 -9.85
N ILE A 328 -0.69 1.49 -10.44
CA ILE A 328 -1.64 2.46 -9.86
C ILE A 328 -3.08 1.95 -10.06
N ASP A 329 -3.40 1.40 -11.23
CA ASP A 329 -4.72 0.85 -11.55
C ASP A 329 -5.05 -0.41 -10.74
N ASP A 330 -4.04 -1.20 -10.35
CA ASP A 330 -4.17 -2.38 -9.50
C ASP A 330 -4.92 -2.07 -8.22
N HIS A 331 -4.80 -0.84 -7.68
CA HIS A 331 -5.53 -0.42 -6.47
C HIS A 331 -7.05 -0.55 -6.59
N TYR A 332 -7.60 -0.54 -7.81
CA TYR A 332 -9.03 -0.58 -8.11
C TYR A 332 -9.50 -1.93 -8.66
N ARG A 333 -8.66 -2.97 -8.61
CA ARG A 333 -9.06 -4.32 -9.04
C ARG A 333 -10.31 -4.79 -8.28
N PRO A 334 -11.30 -5.41 -8.95
CA PRO A 334 -12.53 -5.87 -8.31
C PRO A 334 -12.29 -6.80 -7.12
N GLU A 335 -11.28 -7.66 -7.18
CA GLU A 335 -10.91 -8.54 -6.06
C GLU A 335 -10.47 -7.77 -4.81
N PHE A 336 -9.73 -6.67 -4.96
CA PHE A 336 -9.32 -5.82 -3.84
C PHE A 336 -10.46 -4.93 -3.34
N LEU A 337 -11.34 -4.46 -4.24
CA LEU A 337 -12.55 -3.76 -3.84
C LEU A 337 -13.48 -4.68 -3.04
N SER A 338 -13.57 -5.96 -3.41
CA SER A 338 -14.40 -6.94 -2.69
C SER A 338 -14.01 -7.12 -1.23
N LEU A 339 -12.73 -6.90 -0.88
CA LEU A 339 -12.23 -6.97 0.50
C LEU A 339 -12.98 -6.01 1.43
N GLN A 340 -13.49 -4.88 0.93
CA GLN A 340 -14.25 -3.91 1.73
C GLN A 340 -15.56 -4.46 2.29
N SER A 341 -16.07 -5.55 1.69
CA SER A 341 -17.30 -6.24 2.11
C SER A 341 -17.04 -7.57 2.83
N GLN A 342 -15.77 -7.98 3.00
CA GLN A 342 -15.43 -9.23 3.68
C GLN A 342 -15.37 -9.00 5.19
N MET A 343 -16.52 -9.09 5.85
CA MET A 343 -16.63 -8.87 7.29
C MET A 343 -16.68 -10.20 8.06
N PRO A 344 -16.14 -10.25 9.29
CA PRO A 344 -16.26 -11.42 10.14
C PRO A 344 -17.73 -11.72 10.48
N ARG A 345 -18.04 -13.01 10.62
CA ARG A 345 -19.38 -13.50 10.94
C ARG A 345 -19.36 -14.30 12.23
N TRP A 346 -20.39 -14.10 13.05
CA TRP A 346 -20.64 -14.82 14.30
C TRP A 346 -22.05 -15.42 14.25
N ASP A 347 -22.33 -16.18 13.20
CA ASP A 347 -23.69 -16.66 12.87
C ASP A 347 -24.28 -17.62 13.91
N HIS A 348 -23.45 -18.19 14.78
CA HIS A 348 -23.84 -19.12 15.85
C HIS A 348 -23.89 -18.49 17.24
N CYS A 349 -23.61 -17.20 17.36
CA CYS A 349 -23.62 -16.48 18.64
C CYS A 349 -24.95 -15.76 18.86
N ASP A 350 -25.37 -15.64 20.12
CA ASP A 350 -26.49 -14.78 20.50
C ASP A 350 -26.18 -13.32 20.18
N LEU A 351 -27.12 -12.63 19.53
CA LEU A 351 -26.96 -11.25 19.08
C LEU A 351 -27.80 -10.28 19.91
N PHE A 352 -27.14 -9.30 20.50
CA PHE A 352 -27.74 -8.25 21.32
C PHE A 352 -27.81 -6.95 20.51
N PRO A 353 -28.99 -6.33 20.36
CA PRO A 353 -29.15 -5.09 19.62
C PRO A 353 -28.45 -3.92 20.32
N LEU A 354 -27.90 -2.99 19.52
CA LEU A 354 -27.40 -1.70 20.01
C LEU A 354 -28.35 -0.57 19.53
N PRO A 355 -28.49 0.53 20.30
CA PRO A 355 -29.23 1.70 19.86
C PRO A 355 -28.67 2.27 18.55
N ASP A 356 -29.54 2.44 17.55
CA ASP A 356 -29.17 2.90 16.22
C ASP A 356 -29.02 4.43 16.16
N ILE A 357 -27.89 4.93 16.68
CA ILE A 357 -27.57 6.36 16.72
C ILE A 357 -26.28 6.60 15.93
N SER A 358 -26.36 7.43 14.89
CA SER A 358 -25.20 7.82 14.07
C SER A 358 -24.42 8.96 14.72
N PRO A 359 -23.06 8.91 14.74
CA PRO A 359 -22.21 10.03 15.15
C PRO A 359 -22.46 11.29 14.31
N GLY A 360 -22.38 12.47 14.92
CA GLY A 360 -22.55 13.74 14.21
C GLY A 360 -23.13 14.85 15.10
N PRO A 361 -23.73 15.88 14.48
CA PRO A 361 -24.40 16.97 15.20
C PRO A 361 -25.48 16.48 16.16
N ASP A 362 -25.70 17.23 17.24
CA ASP A 362 -26.74 17.00 18.25
C ASP A 362 -26.67 15.61 18.91
N LEU A 363 -25.47 15.05 19.04
CA LEU A 363 -25.26 13.70 19.55
C LEU A 363 -25.70 13.54 21.02
N GLY A 364 -25.36 14.51 21.88
CA GLY A 364 -25.63 14.46 23.32
C GLY A 364 -27.12 14.22 23.65
N PRO A 365 -28.05 15.05 23.16
CA PRO A 365 -29.49 14.86 23.37
C PRO A 365 -30.01 13.49 22.92
N ARG A 366 -29.55 12.98 21.77
CA ARG A 366 -30.00 11.68 21.21
C ARG A 366 -29.56 10.49 22.06
N VAL A 367 -28.43 10.62 22.75
CA VAL A 367 -27.83 9.55 23.57
C VAL A 367 -28.42 9.52 24.99
N ALA A 368 -28.92 10.65 25.51
CA ALA A 368 -29.45 10.77 26.87
C ALA A 368 -30.64 9.85 27.18
N GLU A 369 -31.32 9.35 26.14
CA GLU A 369 -32.51 8.50 26.26
C GLU A 369 -32.18 7.01 26.52
N HIS A 370 -30.90 6.60 26.39
CA HIS A 370 -30.51 5.19 26.42
C HIS A 370 -29.17 4.96 27.16
N PRO A 371 -29.14 4.12 28.22
CA PRO A 371 -27.92 3.85 28.99
C PRO A 371 -26.76 3.26 28.16
N ASP A 372 -27.06 2.46 27.14
CA ASP A 372 -26.07 1.82 26.27
C ASP A 372 -25.72 2.62 25.00
N ALA A 373 -26.44 3.72 24.74
CA ALA A 373 -26.21 4.52 23.55
C ALA A 373 -24.78 5.07 23.44
N PRO A 374 -24.08 5.53 24.49
CA PRO A 374 -22.77 6.11 24.28
C PRO A 374 -21.74 5.08 23.82
N LEU A 375 -21.76 3.84 24.34
CA LEU A 375 -20.86 2.79 23.84
C LEU A 375 -21.24 2.36 22.43
N ALA A 376 -22.54 2.28 22.11
CA ALA A 376 -23.02 1.95 20.76
C ALA A 376 -22.49 2.93 19.71
N VAL A 377 -22.58 4.23 19.99
CA VAL A 377 -22.07 5.29 19.11
C VAL A 377 -20.54 5.23 19.01
N VAL A 378 -19.83 5.00 20.13
CA VAL A 378 -18.37 4.82 20.13
C VAL A 378 -17.95 3.65 19.24
N LEU A 379 -18.59 2.50 19.36
CA LEU A 379 -18.33 1.33 18.51
C LEU A 379 -18.62 1.63 17.04
N ARG A 380 -19.73 2.32 16.75
CA ARG A 380 -20.10 2.71 15.38
C ARG A 380 -19.06 3.64 14.75
N ALA A 381 -18.59 4.65 15.49
CA ALA A 381 -17.60 5.58 15.01
C ALA A 381 -16.22 4.92 14.80
N ALA A 382 -15.81 4.05 15.73
CA ALA A 382 -14.48 3.47 15.74
C ALA A 382 -14.30 2.35 14.71
N VAL A 383 -15.28 1.43 14.61
CA VAL A 383 -15.16 0.18 13.83
C VAL A 383 -16.44 -0.15 13.03
N GLY A 384 -17.44 0.74 13.06
CA GLY A 384 -18.71 0.55 12.39
C GLY A 384 -18.79 1.12 10.99
N LEU A 385 -19.91 0.79 10.34
CA LEU A 385 -20.23 1.27 9.01
C LEU A 385 -20.94 2.61 9.08
N HIS A 386 -20.65 3.42 8.06
CA HIS A 386 -21.35 4.65 7.75
C HIS A 386 -22.62 4.32 6.96
N ASP A 387 -23.67 5.12 7.14
CA ASP A 387 -25.01 4.85 6.59
C ASP A 387 -25.04 4.94 5.07
N ALA A 388 -24.28 5.89 4.51
CA ALA A 388 -24.02 5.98 3.07
C ALA A 388 -23.00 4.93 2.60
N ALA A 389 -23.21 4.39 1.40
CA ALA A 389 -22.19 3.64 0.67
C ALA A 389 -21.10 4.59 0.12
N ASN A 390 -19.94 4.03 -0.24
CA ASN A 390 -18.92 4.79 -0.96
C ASN A 390 -19.27 4.99 -2.44
N GLU A 391 -18.41 5.67 -3.17
CA GLU A 391 -18.56 5.95 -4.62
C GLU A 391 -18.70 4.69 -5.50
N TYR A 392 -18.33 3.52 -4.99
CA TYR A 392 -18.46 2.22 -5.67
C TYR A 392 -19.71 1.43 -5.24
N GLY A 393 -20.58 2.01 -4.40
CA GLY A 393 -21.73 1.31 -3.81
C GLY A 393 -21.35 0.26 -2.76
N LEU A 394 -20.11 0.30 -2.26
CA LEU A 394 -19.59 -0.62 -1.23
C LEU A 394 -19.72 0.00 0.17
N PRO A 395 -19.66 -0.81 1.24
CA PRO A 395 -19.79 -0.30 2.62
C PRO A 395 -18.73 0.75 2.94
N LYS A 396 -19.14 1.94 3.40
CA LYS A 396 -18.25 2.99 3.92
C LYS A 396 -18.09 2.84 5.43
N ARG A 397 -16.94 3.27 5.99
CA ARG A 397 -16.68 3.28 7.44
C ARG A 397 -16.53 4.70 7.97
N TRP A 398 -16.86 4.89 9.25
CA TRP A 398 -16.68 6.17 9.94
C TRP A 398 -15.20 6.51 10.12
N ALA A 399 -14.46 5.64 10.81
CA ALA A 399 -13.01 5.74 10.90
C ALA A 399 -12.35 5.38 9.55
N PRO A 400 -11.38 6.17 9.06
CA PRO A 400 -10.62 5.82 7.88
C PRO A 400 -9.80 4.55 8.14
N SER A 401 -9.63 3.76 7.08
CA SER A 401 -8.75 2.59 7.07
C SER A 401 -8.14 2.41 5.70
N ALA A 402 -6.99 1.71 5.62
CA ALA A 402 -6.34 1.40 4.36
C ALA A 402 -7.31 0.74 3.36
N ALA A 403 -7.51 1.40 2.22
CA ALA A 403 -8.49 1.02 1.18
C ALA A 403 -9.92 0.77 1.69
N ASN A 404 -10.30 1.35 2.84
CA ASN A 404 -11.60 1.14 3.47
C ASN A 404 -11.92 -0.35 3.77
N ILE A 405 -10.89 -1.20 3.93
CA ILE A 405 -11.06 -2.64 4.20
C ILE A 405 -11.56 -2.88 5.63
N GLY A 406 -11.16 -2.04 6.59
CA GLY A 406 -11.52 -2.18 8.01
C GLY A 406 -10.74 -3.27 8.71
N SER A 407 -9.41 -3.09 8.81
CA SER A 407 -8.54 -3.97 9.61
C SER A 407 -8.76 -3.89 11.13
N PRO A 408 -9.27 -2.79 11.72
CA PRO A 408 -9.63 -2.76 13.14
C PRO A 408 -10.91 -3.54 13.44
N ARG A 409 -10.90 -4.33 14.52
CA ARG A 409 -12.12 -4.95 15.08
C ARG A 409 -12.36 -4.49 16.51
N GLY A 410 -13.63 -4.40 16.89
CA GLY A 410 -14.05 -3.98 18.22
C GLY A 410 -14.66 -5.12 19.01
N TYR A 411 -14.24 -5.26 20.27
CA TYR A 411 -14.78 -6.20 21.22
C TYR A 411 -15.08 -5.48 22.54
N VAL A 412 -16.01 -6.02 23.32
CA VAL A 412 -16.39 -5.48 24.62
C VAL A 412 -16.29 -6.59 25.67
N ILE A 413 -15.61 -6.32 26.78
CA ILE A 413 -15.75 -7.09 28.01
C ILE A 413 -16.70 -6.31 28.91
N ALA A 414 -17.90 -6.83 29.13
CA ALA A 414 -18.83 -6.26 30.08
C ALA A 414 -18.50 -6.80 31.48
N GLY A 415 -18.16 -5.91 32.40
CA GLY A 415 -17.84 -6.24 33.79
C GLY A 415 -19.09 -6.43 34.64
N ALA A 416 -18.94 -6.97 35.85
CA ALA A 416 -20.04 -7.15 36.80
C ALA A 416 -20.66 -5.83 37.31
N ALA A 417 -19.91 -4.73 37.19
CA ALA A 417 -20.34 -3.38 37.56
C ALA A 417 -21.04 -2.62 36.40
N GLY A 418 -21.11 -3.21 35.21
CA GLY A 418 -21.71 -2.60 34.02
C GLY A 418 -23.23 -2.75 33.96
N ALA A 419 -23.88 -1.94 33.12
CA ALA A 419 -25.33 -2.02 32.88
C ALA A 419 -25.75 -3.24 32.00
N ARG A 420 -24.77 -3.91 31.37
CA ARG A 420 -24.98 -5.06 30.47
C ARG A 420 -24.72 -6.38 31.19
N LEU A 421 -25.29 -7.45 30.65
CA LEU A 421 -24.95 -8.81 31.08
C LEU A 421 -23.44 -9.03 30.92
N SER A 422 -22.81 -9.54 31.99
CA SER A 422 -21.39 -9.83 31.98
C SER A 422 -21.03 -10.82 30.85
N GLY A 423 -19.87 -10.62 30.26
CA GLY A 423 -19.42 -11.45 29.14
C GLY A 423 -18.46 -10.76 28.19
N ALA A 424 -17.94 -11.56 27.27
CA ALA A 424 -17.13 -11.14 26.14
C ALA A 424 -17.99 -11.06 24.88
N TYR A 425 -17.91 -9.93 24.18
CA TYR A 425 -18.72 -9.64 23.01
C TYR A 425 -17.85 -9.19 21.83
N ALA A 426 -18.17 -9.66 20.63
CA ALA A 426 -17.68 -9.08 19.38
C ALA A 426 -18.70 -8.07 18.83
N TYR A 427 -18.22 -6.92 18.34
CA TYR A 427 -19.07 -6.00 17.60
C TYR A 427 -19.25 -6.48 16.16
N VAL A 428 -20.51 -6.52 15.71
CA VAL A 428 -20.92 -6.94 14.36
C VAL A 428 -21.33 -5.69 13.56
N PRO A 429 -20.44 -5.15 12.69
CA PRO A 429 -20.68 -3.87 12.04
C PRO A 429 -21.92 -3.86 11.13
N GLU A 430 -22.12 -4.92 10.33
CA GLU A 430 -23.21 -5.00 9.35
C GLU A 430 -24.60 -4.89 9.98
N LYS A 431 -24.76 -5.39 11.20
CA LYS A 431 -26.04 -5.45 11.91
C LYS A 431 -26.16 -4.40 13.01
N HIS A 432 -25.06 -3.70 13.32
CA HIS A 432 -24.93 -2.86 14.51
C HIS A 432 -25.35 -3.60 15.80
N ARG A 433 -24.67 -4.71 16.11
CA ARG A 433 -25.00 -5.59 17.26
C ARG A 433 -23.76 -6.07 18.00
N LEU A 434 -23.96 -6.60 19.20
CA LEU A 434 -22.96 -7.36 19.94
C LEU A 434 -23.26 -8.86 19.83
N ALA A 435 -22.29 -9.66 19.39
CA ALA A 435 -22.33 -11.11 19.42
C ALA A 435 -21.66 -11.62 20.69
N LYS A 436 -22.38 -12.35 21.55
CA LYS A 436 -21.79 -12.91 22.78
C LYS A 436 -20.90 -14.11 22.44
N LEU A 437 -19.64 -14.02 22.82
CA LEU A 437 -18.61 -15.04 22.56
C LEU A 437 -18.47 -16.00 23.73
N SER A 438 -18.43 -15.47 24.95
CA SER A 438 -18.23 -16.26 26.15
C SER A 438 -18.67 -15.52 27.41
N ASP A 439 -18.86 -16.25 28.50
CA ASP A 439 -19.03 -15.68 29.82
C ASP A 439 -17.67 -15.28 30.41
N VAL A 440 -17.65 -14.12 31.07
CA VAL A 440 -16.47 -13.54 31.70
C VAL A 440 -16.88 -12.95 33.05
N GLU A 441 -16.17 -13.35 34.09
CA GLU A 441 -16.19 -12.67 35.38
C GLU A 441 -15.06 -11.63 35.38
N HIS A 442 -15.44 -10.34 35.35
CA HIS A 442 -14.51 -9.23 35.41
C HIS A 442 -15.03 -8.20 36.42
N ASP A 443 -14.30 -8.04 37.51
CA ASP A 443 -14.67 -7.13 38.61
C ASP A 443 -14.29 -5.66 38.34
N GLY A 444 -13.65 -5.37 37.19
CA GLY A 444 -13.28 -4.03 36.76
C GLY A 444 -14.35 -3.34 35.89
N PRO A 445 -14.05 -2.13 35.39
CA PRO A 445 -14.93 -1.43 34.45
C PRO A 445 -15.08 -2.22 33.15
N ASP A 446 -16.12 -1.88 32.37
CA ASP A 446 -16.25 -2.38 31.01
C ASP A 446 -14.96 -2.07 30.21
N LEU A 447 -14.53 -3.00 29.36
CA LEU A 447 -13.36 -2.82 28.51
C LEU A 447 -13.78 -2.80 27.04
N LEU A 448 -13.35 -1.76 26.32
CA LEU A 448 -13.35 -1.74 24.86
C LEU A 448 -11.99 -2.22 24.37
N VAL A 449 -11.98 -3.35 23.65
CA VAL A 449 -10.78 -3.96 23.09
C VAL A 449 -10.77 -3.76 21.59
N LEU A 450 -9.71 -3.12 21.08
CA LEU A 450 -9.47 -2.96 19.65
C LEU A 450 -8.35 -3.91 19.20
N THR A 451 -8.63 -4.72 18.17
CA THR A 451 -7.64 -5.63 17.59
C THR A 451 -7.26 -5.21 16.18
N SER A 452 -5.98 -5.36 15.85
CA SER A 452 -5.46 -5.27 14.48
C SER A 452 -5.56 -6.64 13.83
N ASN A 453 -6.18 -6.69 12.65
CA ASN A 453 -6.17 -7.84 11.76
C ASN A 453 -5.42 -7.49 10.47
N SER A 454 -4.10 -7.75 10.43
CA SER A 454 -3.30 -7.52 9.21
C SER A 454 -3.68 -8.48 8.08
N GLY A 455 -4.14 -9.69 8.39
CA GLY A 455 -4.47 -10.73 7.42
C GLY A 455 -5.52 -10.30 6.39
N VAL A 456 -6.45 -9.41 6.75
CA VAL A 456 -7.43 -8.87 5.78
C VAL A 456 -6.84 -7.85 4.81
N LEU A 457 -5.69 -7.27 5.12
CA LEU A 457 -4.97 -6.31 4.28
C LEU A 457 -3.90 -6.98 3.40
N GLU A 458 -3.36 -8.13 3.82
CA GLU A 458 -2.29 -8.87 3.15
C GLU A 458 -2.56 -9.13 1.65
N PRO A 459 -3.77 -9.52 1.21
CA PRO A 459 -4.04 -9.74 -0.21
C PRO A 459 -3.76 -8.52 -1.10
N LYS A 460 -3.93 -7.31 -0.57
CA LYS A 460 -3.70 -6.05 -1.30
C LYS A 460 -2.33 -5.44 -1.01
N TYR A 461 -1.85 -5.54 0.23
CA TYR A 461 -0.71 -4.75 0.71
C TYR A 461 0.53 -5.58 1.02
N GLY A 462 0.45 -6.91 1.01
CA GLY A 462 1.55 -7.80 1.39
C GLY A 462 2.11 -7.42 2.77
N ASP A 463 3.42 -7.33 2.88
CA ASP A 463 4.13 -7.03 4.13
C ASP A 463 3.79 -5.66 4.76
N ARG A 464 3.27 -4.71 3.97
CA ARG A 464 2.77 -3.41 4.48
C ARG A 464 1.52 -3.54 5.34
N ALA A 465 0.79 -4.64 5.22
CA ALA A 465 -0.46 -4.88 5.94
C ALA A 465 -0.32 -4.68 7.44
N LEU A 466 0.78 -5.13 8.04
CA LEU A 466 1.04 -4.98 9.47
C LEU A 466 1.10 -3.49 9.86
N LYS A 467 1.96 -2.69 9.22
CA LYS A 467 2.04 -1.24 9.45
C LYS A 467 0.69 -0.54 9.31
N LEU A 468 0.02 -0.78 8.18
CA LEU A 468 -1.26 -0.15 7.85
C LEU A 468 -2.33 -0.49 8.88
N SER A 469 -2.38 -1.74 9.34
CA SER A 469 -3.35 -2.14 10.36
C SER A 469 -3.19 -1.40 11.69
N PHE A 470 -1.95 -1.06 12.08
CA PHE A 470 -1.72 -0.29 13.30
C PHE A 470 -1.99 1.22 13.14
N LEU A 471 -1.79 1.76 11.95
CA LEU A 471 -2.26 3.12 11.60
C LEU A 471 -3.80 3.19 11.64
N ASP A 472 -4.49 2.18 11.10
CA ASP A 472 -5.95 2.07 11.15
C ASP A 472 -6.46 1.97 12.59
N ILE A 473 -5.78 1.21 13.46
CA ILE A 473 -6.10 1.16 14.90
C ILE A 473 -5.96 2.53 15.54
N GLY A 474 -4.92 3.29 15.17
CA GLY A 474 -4.76 4.68 15.59
C GLY A 474 -5.98 5.54 15.27
N CYS A 475 -6.48 5.43 14.04
CA CYS A 475 -7.69 6.12 13.59
C CYS A 475 -8.93 5.67 14.38
N ALA A 476 -9.15 4.36 14.53
CA ALA A 476 -10.27 3.79 15.26
C ALA A 476 -10.28 4.21 16.74
N ARG A 477 -9.11 4.19 17.38
CA ARG A 477 -8.93 4.62 18.78
C ARG A 477 -9.16 6.11 18.95
N ALA A 478 -8.66 6.94 18.02
CA ALA A 478 -8.91 8.37 18.04
C ALA A 478 -10.40 8.67 17.82
N ALA A 479 -11.08 7.96 16.95
CA ALA A 479 -12.53 8.05 16.78
C ALA A 479 -13.28 7.70 18.06
N ALA A 480 -12.94 6.57 18.70
CA ALA A 480 -13.54 6.13 19.96
C ALA A 480 -13.39 7.20 21.05
N THR A 481 -12.15 7.69 21.27
CA THR A 481 -11.85 8.67 22.32
C THR A 481 -12.47 10.04 22.04
N THR A 482 -12.47 10.52 20.78
CA THR A 482 -13.11 11.79 20.42
C THR A 482 -14.62 11.73 20.62
N VAL A 483 -15.29 10.64 20.20
CA VAL A 483 -16.74 10.47 20.41
C VAL A 483 -17.07 10.26 21.88
N GLY A 484 -16.27 9.47 22.61
CA GLY A 484 -16.43 9.28 24.05
C GLY A 484 -16.35 10.59 24.83
N SER A 485 -15.32 11.40 24.57
CA SER A 485 -15.15 12.71 25.20
C SER A 485 -16.29 13.68 24.88
N ALA A 486 -16.81 13.70 23.64
CA ALA A 486 -17.98 14.50 23.27
C ALA A 486 -19.25 14.09 24.03
N LEU A 487 -19.33 12.82 24.45
CA LEU A 487 -20.44 12.26 25.23
C LEU A 487 -20.21 12.31 26.76
N GLY A 488 -19.05 12.78 27.22
CA GLY A 488 -18.66 12.68 28.63
C GLY A 488 -18.38 11.24 29.10
N MET A 489 -18.19 10.30 28.17
CA MET A 489 -17.77 8.92 28.45
C MET A 489 -16.23 8.86 28.52
N GLY A 490 -15.70 8.59 29.71
CA GLY A 490 -14.26 8.46 29.90
C GLY A 490 -13.73 7.18 29.24
N LEU A 491 -12.79 7.33 28.31
CA LEU A 491 -12.05 6.23 27.71
C LEU A 491 -10.57 6.41 28.02
N SER A 492 -10.01 5.52 28.84
CA SER A 492 -8.61 5.56 29.26
C SER A 492 -7.91 4.24 28.98
N ASN A 493 -6.59 4.27 28.77
CA ASN A 493 -5.84 3.03 28.57
C ASN A 493 -5.92 2.16 29.82
N ALA A 494 -6.39 0.92 29.66
CA ALA A 494 -6.39 -0.05 30.74
C ALA A 494 -4.96 -0.55 31.03
N SER A 495 -4.67 -0.84 32.30
CA SER A 495 -3.43 -1.53 32.66
C SER A 495 -3.53 -3.01 32.25
N VAL A 496 -2.83 -3.38 31.18
CA VAL A 496 -2.88 -4.74 30.63
C VAL A 496 -1.82 -5.61 31.27
N THR A 497 -2.22 -6.38 32.29
CA THR A 497 -1.36 -7.40 32.89
C THR A 497 -1.27 -8.65 32.00
N PRO A 498 -0.22 -9.49 32.12
CA PRO A 498 -0.13 -10.75 31.38
C PRO A 498 -1.33 -11.69 31.59
N SER A 499 -1.94 -11.66 32.77
CA SER A 499 -3.16 -12.44 33.07
C SER A 499 -4.39 -11.89 32.36
N LEU A 500 -4.58 -10.57 32.38
CA LEU A 500 -5.66 -9.91 31.63
C LEU A 500 -5.51 -10.18 30.13
N LEU A 501 -4.29 -10.01 29.58
CA LEU A 501 -4.03 -10.30 28.17
C LEU A 501 -4.39 -11.74 27.79
N ARG A 502 -4.03 -12.72 28.63
CA ARG A 502 -4.36 -14.14 28.41
C ARG A 502 -5.87 -14.36 28.44
N MET A 503 -6.56 -13.79 29.43
CA MET A 503 -8.02 -13.86 29.52
C MET A 503 -8.66 -13.27 28.26
N LEU A 504 -8.26 -12.07 27.84
CA LEU A 504 -8.80 -11.43 26.64
C LEU A 504 -8.61 -12.32 25.41
N ARG A 505 -7.41 -12.88 25.20
CA ARG A 505 -7.14 -13.74 24.04
C ARG A 505 -7.99 -15.00 24.03
N GLU A 506 -8.21 -15.61 25.19
CA GLU A 506 -9.03 -16.80 25.32
C GLU A 506 -10.52 -16.48 25.12
N LYS A 507 -11.04 -15.51 25.88
CA LYS A 507 -12.48 -15.20 25.94
C LYS A 507 -13.00 -14.48 24.70
N LEU A 508 -12.13 -13.79 23.97
CA LEU A 508 -12.43 -13.20 22.66
C LEU A 508 -12.13 -14.15 21.49
N ALA A 509 -11.76 -15.42 21.75
CA ALA A 509 -11.43 -16.42 20.73
C ALA A 509 -10.34 -15.97 19.73
N LEU A 510 -9.33 -15.24 20.21
CA LEU A 510 -8.26 -14.68 19.37
C LEU A 510 -7.08 -15.63 19.19
N ASN A 511 -7.04 -16.76 19.90
CA ASN A 511 -5.98 -17.76 19.76
C ASN A 511 -6.03 -18.41 18.37
N GLY A 512 -4.92 -18.34 17.63
CA GLY A 512 -4.84 -18.86 16.25
C GLY A 512 -5.51 -17.98 15.18
N SER A 513 -6.19 -16.88 15.56
CA SER A 513 -6.91 -16.02 14.62
C SER A 513 -6.02 -15.14 13.72
N GLY A 514 -4.74 -14.98 14.09
CA GLY A 514 -3.86 -13.97 13.49
C GLY A 514 -4.10 -12.53 14.00
N GLU A 515 -5.16 -12.27 14.75
CA GLU A 515 -5.45 -10.95 15.31
C GLU A 515 -4.58 -10.61 16.53
N ARG A 516 -4.23 -9.32 16.61
CA ARG A 516 -3.41 -8.78 17.69
C ARG A 516 -4.22 -7.75 18.49
N ILE A 517 -4.28 -7.93 19.80
CA ILE A 517 -4.83 -6.90 20.69
C ILE A 517 -3.91 -5.69 20.61
N ALA A 518 -4.44 -4.57 20.13
CA ALA A 518 -3.67 -3.38 19.83
C ALA A 518 -3.97 -2.23 20.80
N ALA A 519 -5.20 -2.14 21.32
CA ALA A 519 -5.55 -1.24 22.40
C ALA A 519 -6.63 -1.86 23.31
N VAL A 520 -6.54 -1.59 24.62
CA VAL A 520 -7.56 -1.94 25.61
C VAL A 520 -7.90 -0.66 26.37
N LEU A 521 -9.15 -0.23 26.27
CA LEU A 521 -9.65 0.99 26.87
C LEU A 521 -10.63 0.63 28.00
N ALA A 522 -10.36 1.10 29.21
CA ALA A 522 -11.33 1.09 30.29
C ALA A 522 -12.40 2.13 30.00
N VAL A 523 -13.65 1.69 30.05
CA VAL A 523 -14.85 2.52 29.84
C VAL A 523 -15.37 2.95 31.20
N ASP A 524 -15.26 4.24 31.49
CA ASP A 524 -15.89 4.81 32.68
C ASP A 524 -17.37 5.03 32.39
N THR A 525 -18.20 4.10 32.87
CA THR A 525 -19.65 4.11 32.73
C THR A 525 -20.36 4.88 33.85
N THR A 526 -19.64 5.58 34.74
CA THR A 526 -20.27 6.53 35.67
C THR A 526 -20.70 7.81 34.93
N THR A 527 -21.64 7.63 34.01
CA THR A 527 -22.26 8.66 33.20
C THR A 527 -22.83 9.75 34.10
N GLY A 528 -22.31 10.97 33.97
CA GLY A 528 -22.84 12.18 34.63
C GLY A 528 -21.85 13.01 35.44
N HIS A 529 -20.64 12.51 35.73
CA HIS A 529 -19.62 13.30 36.45
C HIS A 529 -18.63 14.01 35.52
N ASN A 530 -18.33 13.41 34.37
CA ASN A 530 -17.46 14.03 33.37
C ASN A 530 -18.27 14.96 32.47
N ARG A 531 -17.83 16.23 32.37
CA ARG A 531 -18.45 17.20 31.47
C ARG A 531 -18.09 16.83 30.02
N PRO A 532 -19.07 16.80 29.10
CA PRO A 532 -18.81 16.73 27.66
C PRO A 532 -17.75 17.74 27.23
N ASP A 533 -16.79 17.30 26.42
CA ASP A 533 -15.74 18.18 25.89
C ASP A 533 -16.23 18.94 24.64
N PRO A 534 -16.38 20.28 24.68
CA PRO A 534 -16.85 21.07 23.54
C PRO A 534 -15.89 21.02 22.33
N THR A 535 -14.60 20.76 22.55
CA THR A 535 -13.65 20.61 21.44
C THR A 535 -13.89 19.31 20.72
N SER A 536 -14.02 18.21 21.44
CA SER A 536 -14.41 16.91 20.88
C SER A 536 -15.77 16.96 20.17
N GLN A 537 -16.77 17.66 20.72
CA GLN A 537 -18.07 17.82 20.05
C GLN A 537 -17.92 18.50 18.68
N ARG A 538 -17.15 19.58 18.59
CA ARG A 538 -16.90 20.26 17.30
C ARG A 538 -16.24 19.35 16.26
N LEU A 539 -15.39 18.42 16.69
CA LEU A 539 -14.80 17.40 15.80
C LEU A 539 -15.83 16.34 15.39
N VAL A 540 -16.68 15.90 16.33
CA VAL A 540 -17.76 14.94 16.06
C VAL A 540 -18.75 15.49 15.03
N ASP A 541 -19.05 16.78 15.06
CA ASP A 541 -19.94 17.43 14.10
C ASP A 541 -19.46 17.30 12.64
N GLN A 542 -18.15 17.12 12.42
CA GLN A 542 -17.56 16.95 11.08
C GLN A 542 -17.59 15.51 10.57
N LEU A 543 -17.88 14.52 11.43
CA LEU A 543 -17.81 13.10 11.06
C LEU A 543 -18.68 12.72 9.86
N PRO A 544 -19.93 13.21 9.71
CA PRO A 544 -20.80 12.79 8.60
C PRO A 544 -20.25 13.20 7.23
N GLY A 545 -19.64 14.38 7.14
CA GLY A 545 -19.04 14.90 5.90
C GLY A 545 -17.65 14.32 5.61
N ARG A 546 -16.99 13.72 6.59
CA ARG A 546 -15.62 13.24 6.45
C ARG A 546 -15.53 12.16 5.37
N HIS A 547 -14.61 12.38 4.44
CA HIS A 547 -14.15 11.38 3.49
C HIS A 547 -12.67 11.62 3.19
N SER A 548 -12.03 10.67 2.50
CA SER A 548 -10.65 10.85 2.03
C SER A 548 -10.71 11.05 0.54
N VAL A 549 -10.13 12.16 0.06
CA VAL A 549 -10.20 12.54 -1.36
C VAL A 549 -9.03 11.95 -2.16
N GLY A 550 -9.31 11.49 -3.37
CA GLY A 550 -8.30 10.99 -4.32
C GLY A 550 -7.65 12.08 -5.18
N SER A 551 -8.23 13.29 -5.18
CA SER A 551 -7.78 14.46 -5.92
C SER A 551 -8.32 15.74 -5.27
N PHE A 552 -7.72 16.88 -5.59
CA PHE A 552 -8.06 18.19 -5.03
C PHE A 552 -8.37 19.19 -6.15
N ALA A 553 -9.12 20.23 -5.81
CA ALA A 553 -9.31 21.39 -6.68
C ALA A 553 -7.97 22.12 -6.94
N PRO A 554 -7.84 22.87 -8.06
CA PRO A 554 -6.61 23.59 -8.39
C PRO A 554 -6.30 24.74 -7.41
N GLU A 555 -7.29 25.23 -6.67
CA GLU A 555 -7.09 26.29 -5.68
C GLU A 555 -6.21 25.81 -4.51
N ARG A 556 -5.16 26.58 -4.23
CA ARG A 556 -4.22 26.29 -3.16
C ARG A 556 -4.76 26.69 -1.79
N VAL A 557 -4.49 25.85 -0.80
CA VAL A 557 -4.72 26.13 0.62
C VAL A 557 -3.44 26.74 1.22
N PRO A 558 -3.51 27.95 1.81
CA PRO A 558 -2.40 28.55 2.52
C PRO A 558 -1.93 27.68 3.69
N GLN A 559 -0.62 27.50 3.81
CA GLN A 559 -0.01 26.59 4.77
C GLN A 559 -0.16 27.08 6.23
N ASP A 560 -0.19 28.39 6.43
CA ASP A 560 -0.43 29.07 7.71
C ASP A 560 -1.82 28.78 8.29
N LEU A 561 -2.77 28.33 7.46
CA LEU A 561 -4.06 27.81 7.93
C LEU A 561 -4.00 26.34 8.38
N VAL A 562 -3.02 25.57 7.88
CA VAL A 562 -2.94 24.11 8.07
C VAL A 562 -2.02 23.73 9.23
N GLU A 563 -0.86 24.37 9.35
CA GLU A 563 0.13 24.04 10.39
C GLU A 563 -0.44 24.16 11.81
N PRO A 564 -1.21 25.21 12.18
CA PRO A 564 -1.81 25.30 13.51
C PRO A 564 -2.76 24.14 13.83
N LEU A 565 -3.53 23.67 12.85
CA LEU A 565 -4.45 22.54 13.01
C LEU A 565 -3.68 21.22 13.26
N LEU A 566 -2.52 21.08 12.63
CA LEU A 566 -1.62 19.94 12.86
C LEU A 566 -0.99 20.02 14.26
N VAL A 567 -0.49 21.19 14.66
CA VAL A 567 0.11 21.41 15.99
C VAL A 567 -0.89 21.14 17.11
N GLU A 568 -2.14 21.59 16.95
CA GLU A 568 -3.23 21.26 17.89
C GLU A 568 -3.52 19.75 17.91
N SER A 569 -3.29 19.03 16.82
CA SER A 569 -3.45 17.58 16.79
C SER A 569 -2.32 16.83 17.51
N PHE A 570 -1.12 17.41 17.60
CA PHE A 570 0.00 16.85 18.37
C PHE A 570 -0.28 16.86 19.88
N THR A 571 -0.95 17.89 20.41
CA THR A 571 -1.26 17.96 21.84
C THR A 571 -2.20 16.83 22.29
N ASP A 572 -3.11 16.39 21.41
CA ASP A 572 -4.04 15.29 21.69
C ASP A 572 -3.37 13.91 21.70
N VAL A 573 -2.19 13.76 21.08
CA VAL A 573 -1.46 12.48 21.03
C VAL A 573 -0.24 12.42 21.94
N ALA A 574 0.26 13.55 22.45
CA ALA A 574 1.43 13.61 23.32
C ALA A 574 1.35 12.63 24.53
N ASN A 575 0.14 12.35 25.02
CA ASN A 575 -0.10 11.45 26.16
C ASN A 575 -0.71 10.08 25.77
N THR A 576 -0.79 9.75 24.47
CA THR A 576 -1.48 8.54 24.01
C THR A 576 -0.67 7.25 24.16
N GLY A 577 0.62 7.34 24.45
CA GLY A 577 1.46 6.17 24.72
C GLY A 577 2.95 6.41 24.56
N PRO A 578 3.77 5.40 24.88
CA PRO A 578 5.23 5.50 25.00
C PRO A 578 5.94 6.11 23.77
N GLY A 579 5.50 5.81 22.56
CA GLY A 579 6.14 6.30 21.33
C GLY A 579 5.64 7.65 20.78
N SER A 580 4.70 8.30 21.45
CA SER A 580 4.05 9.54 20.97
C SER A 580 4.94 10.80 21.06
N PRO A 581 5.75 10.99 22.11
CA PRO A 581 6.63 12.16 22.24
C PRO A 581 7.76 12.22 21.20
N LEU A 582 8.08 11.10 20.56
CA LEU A 582 9.16 10.97 19.57
C LEU A 582 8.67 11.12 18.12
N LEU A 583 7.39 11.47 17.93
CA LEU A 583 6.79 11.72 16.64
C LEU A 583 6.97 13.21 16.28
N ARG A 584 7.48 13.50 15.09
CA ARG A 584 7.54 14.85 14.52
C ARG A 584 6.89 14.86 13.14
N ALA A 585 6.55 16.03 12.65
CA ALA A 585 6.10 16.21 11.27
C ALA A 585 7.10 17.05 10.48
N VAL A 586 7.20 16.75 9.18
CA VAL A 586 7.74 17.68 8.18
C VAL A 586 6.59 18.14 7.30
N ALA A 587 6.31 19.45 7.33
CA ALA A 587 5.41 20.09 6.38
C ALA A 587 6.20 20.52 5.14
N LEU A 588 5.82 20.00 3.98
CA LEU A 588 6.44 20.28 2.68
C LEU A 588 5.60 21.29 1.92
N HIS A 589 6.20 22.45 1.63
CA HIS A 589 5.51 23.59 1.04
C HIS A 589 5.76 23.60 -0.46
N PHE A 590 4.67 23.66 -1.22
CA PHE A 590 4.74 23.71 -2.66
C PHE A 590 4.83 25.16 -3.14
N ASP A 591 5.41 25.36 -4.32
CA ASP A 591 5.30 26.63 -5.03
C ASP A 591 3.88 26.87 -5.55
N LEU A 592 3.62 28.06 -6.09
CA LEU A 592 2.30 28.41 -6.63
C LEU A 592 1.85 27.48 -7.76
N SER A 593 2.80 26.96 -8.55
CA SER A 593 2.52 25.99 -9.60
C SER A 593 2.13 24.62 -9.03
N GLY A 594 2.70 24.25 -7.87
CA GLY A 594 2.62 22.91 -7.27
C GLY A 594 3.56 21.90 -7.90
N GLU A 595 4.43 22.33 -8.81
CA GLU A 595 5.40 21.46 -9.47
C GLU A 595 6.65 21.26 -8.61
N ARG A 596 6.87 22.10 -7.60
CA ARG A 596 8.10 22.06 -6.79
C ARG A 596 7.84 22.27 -5.31
N ILE A 597 8.53 21.48 -4.50
CA ILE A 597 8.72 21.75 -3.07
C ILE A 597 9.77 22.85 -2.95
N VAL A 598 9.43 23.95 -2.28
CA VAL A 598 10.30 25.13 -2.14
C VAL A 598 10.72 25.42 -0.70
N ALA A 599 9.99 24.87 0.27
CA ALA A 599 10.35 24.95 1.68
C ALA A 599 9.89 23.69 2.44
N ALA A 600 10.51 23.45 3.58
CA ALA A 600 10.09 22.42 4.51
C ALA A 600 10.22 22.95 5.95
N ARG A 601 9.31 22.55 6.84
CA ARG A 601 9.34 22.93 8.26
C ARG A 601 9.12 21.74 9.17
N TRP A 602 9.87 21.68 10.26
CA TRP A 602 9.66 20.77 11.36
C TRP A 602 8.48 21.24 12.21
N LEU A 603 7.59 20.34 12.56
CA LEU A 603 6.47 20.58 13.47
C LEU A 603 6.48 19.54 14.61
N PRO A 604 6.09 19.93 15.83
CA PRO A 604 5.39 21.17 16.18
C PRO A 604 6.26 22.43 16.36
N ASP A 605 7.59 22.30 16.38
CA ASP A 605 8.51 23.39 16.75
C ASP A 605 8.51 24.58 15.76
N GLY A 606 8.14 24.36 14.50
CA GLY A 606 8.08 25.38 13.46
C GLY A 606 9.44 25.72 12.83
N GLU A 607 10.51 25.04 13.23
CA GLU A 607 11.87 25.27 12.74
C GLU A 607 12.02 24.93 11.25
N PRO A 608 12.83 25.67 10.48
CA PRO A 608 13.14 25.31 9.10
C PRO A 608 13.73 23.89 9.01
N CYS A 609 13.19 23.07 8.12
CA CYS A 609 13.77 21.78 7.75
C CYS A 609 14.67 22.00 6.52
N PRO A 610 15.92 21.51 6.50
CA PRO A 610 16.80 21.67 5.36
C PRO A 610 16.14 21.13 4.09
N LEU A 611 16.13 21.91 3.01
CA LEU A 611 15.75 21.45 1.68
C LEU A 611 16.99 21.54 0.80
N ARG A 612 17.59 20.39 0.45
CA ARG A 612 18.86 20.36 -0.29
C ARG A 612 18.72 20.85 -1.73
N LYS A 613 17.59 20.56 -2.37
CA LYS A 613 17.23 21.05 -3.71
C LYS A 613 15.70 21.11 -3.87
N PRO A 614 15.17 22.06 -4.67
CA PRO A 614 13.77 22.01 -5.09
C PRO A 614 13.46 20.64 -5.69
N THR A 615 12.42 20.00 -5.18
CA THR A 615 12.10 18.60 -5.50
C THR A 615 10.70 18.52 -6.05
N ASP A 616 10.51 17.77 -7.13
CA ASP A 616 9.19 17.47 -7.67
C ASP A 616 8.42 16.58 -6.68
N PRO A 617 7.24 17.01 -6.18
CA PRO A 617 6.43 16.22 -5.25
C PRO A 617 6.10 14.81 -5.74
N ARG A 618 6.04 14.61 -7.07
CA ARG A 618 5.78 13.30 -7.70
C ARG A 618 6.88 12.27 -7.47
N LEU A 619 8.06 12.72 -7.05
CA LEU A 619 9.17 11.83 -6.67
C LEU A 619 9.04 11.32 -5.24
N LEU A 620 8.15 11.91 -4.43
CA LEU A 620 7.97 11.54 -3.03
C LEU A 620 6.84 10.54 -2.82
N THR A 621 5.87 10.45 -3.73
CA THR A 621 4.77 9.48 -3.62
C THR A 621 4.30 9.00 -4.99
N VAL A 622 3.63 7.85 -4.98
CA VAL A 622 3.01 7.25 -6.17
C VAL A 622 1.53 7.62 -6.31
N GLN A 623 0.98 8.40 -5.37
CA GLN A 623 -0.45 8.67 -5.33
C GLN A 623 -0.83 9.90 -6.16
N PRO A 624 -1.87 9.82 -7.01
CA PRO A 624 -2.32 10.97 -7.82
C PRO A 624 -2.67 12.20 -6.99
N ALA A 625 -3.16 12.02 -5.76
CA ALA A 625 -3.57 13.10 -4.87
C ALA A 625 -2.42 14.09 -4.55
N THR A 626 -1.16 13.67 -4.60
CA THR A 626 -0.02 14.60 -4.40
C THR A 626 0.20 15.57 -5.56
N VAL A 627 -0.32 15.25 -6.75
CA VAL A 627 -0.19 16.13 -7.92
C VAL A 627 -1.11 17.35 -7.78
N THR A 628 -2.32 17.12 -7.25
CA THR A 628 -3.33 18.17 -7.12
C THR A 628 -3.36 18.81 -5.73
N GLY A 629 -2.79 18.17 -4.71
CA GLY A 629 -2.76 18.68 -3.33
C GLY A 629 -1.96 19.96 -3.17
N SER A 630 -2.34 20.78 -2.19
CA SER A 630 -1.68 22.05 -1.83
C SER A 630 -0.36 21.87 -1.07
N GLY A 631 -0.17 20.72 -0.45
CA GLY A 631 1.08 20.35 0.23
C GLY A 631 1.02 18.93 0.78
N ILE A 632 2.13 18.50 1.37
CA ILE A 632 2.26 17.18 2.00
C ILE A 632 2.81 17.37 3.41
N ILE A 633 2.21 16.67 4.37
CA ILE A 633 2.74 16.52 5.72
C ILE A 633 3.22 15.09 5.88
N VAL A 634 4.47 14.90 6.30
CA VAL A 634 5.03 13.57 6.58
C VAL A 634 5.33 13.44 8.06
N LEU A 635 4.76 12.42 8.71
CA LEU A 635 5.13 12.07 10.07
C LEU A 635 6.39 11.21 10.04
N VAL A 636 7.38 11.62 10.85
CA VAL A 636 8.65 10.92 11.02
C VAL A 636 8.87 10.57 12.49
N ALA A 637 9.70 9.56 12.74
CA ALA A 637 10.04 9.14 14.09
C ALA A 637 11.50 8.71 14.23
N ASP A 638 12.00 8.81 15.46
CA ASP A 638 13.30 8.27 15.84
C ASP A 638 13.17 6.79 16.22
N LEU A 639 13.37 5.91 15.25
CA LEU A 639 13.18 4.47 15.44
C LEU A 639 14.18 3.84 16.43
N PRO A 640 15.49 4.20 16.43
CA PRO A 640 16.42 3.76 17.46
C PRO A 640 16.02 4.19 18.86
N GLU A 641 15.64 5.45 19.05
CA GLU A 641 15.23 5.96 20.36
C GLU A 641 13.99 5.23 20.87
N ILE A 642 12.97 5.09 20.01
CA ILE A 642 11.74 4.36 20.33
C ILE A 642 12.06 2.92 20.76
N PHE A 643 12.92 2.24 20.00
CA PHE A 643 13.30 0.87 20.31
C PHE A 643 14.08 0.78 21.62
N ARG A 644 14.98 1.73 21.90
CA ARG A 644 15.76 1.77 23.14
C ARG A 644 14.88 1.97 24.37
N GLN A 645 13.87 2.82 24.27
CA GLN A 645 12.97 3.14 25.39
C GLN A 645 11.87 2.08 25.59
N HIS A 646 11.36 1.48 24.51
CA HIS A 646 10.09 0.75 24.53
C HIS A 646 10.09 -0.57 23.74
N GLY A 647 11.24 -0.97 23.19
CA GLY A 647 11.36 -2.15 22.35
C GLY A 647 10.44 -2.11 21.12
N GLU A 648 10.06 -3.30 20.64
CA GLU A 648 9.18 -3.43 19.46
C GLU A 648 7.78 -2.85 19.68
N SER A 649 7.26 -2.92 20.92
CA SER A 649 5.94 -2.40 21.25
C SER A 649 5.85 -0.88 21.06
N GLY A 650 6.96 -0.16 21.23
CA GLY A 650 7.06 1.28 21.00
C GLY A 650 6.73 1.65 19.56
N TYR A 651 7.24 0.89 18.58
CA TYR A 651 6.99 1.14 17.16
C TYR A 651 5.50 1.06 16.83
N PHE A 652 4.81 0.01 17.30
CA PHE A 652 3.37 -0.14 17.08
C PHE A 652 2.55 0.95 17.77
N ALA A 653 2.96 1.37 18.97
CA ALA A 653 2.33 2.50 19.66
C ALA A 653 2.53 3.82 18.89
N THR A 654 3.71 4.06 18.31
CA THR A 654 3.97 5.22 17.46
C THR A 654 3.10 5.21 16.20
N LEU A 655 2.90 4.06 15.55
CA LEU A 655 1.98 3.95 14.41
C LEU A 655 0.54 4.28 14.81
N GLN A 656 0.06 3.80 15.97
CA GLN A 656 -1.26 4.17 16.47
C GLN A 656 -1.36 5.68 16.75
N ALA A 657 -0.35 6.28 17.36
CA ALA A 657 -0.31 7.72 17.60
C ALA A 657 -0.34 8.50 16.27
N ALA A 658 0.43 8.07 15.27
CA ALA A 658 0.46 8.69 13.94
C ALA A 658 -0.91 8.62 13.22
N GLY A 659 -1.57 7.45 13.25
CA GLY A 659 -2.92 7.31 12.69
C GLY A 659 -3.95 8.18 13.43
N GLY A 660 -3.89 8.19 14.76
CA GLY A 660 -4.80 9.01 15.57
C GLY A 660 -4.60 10.52 15.40
N LEU A 661 -3.35 10.95 15.22
CA LEU A 661 -3.00 12.34 14.92
C LEU A 661 -3.61 12.76 13.59
N PHE A 662 -3.39 12.00 12.51
CA PHE A 662 -3.95 12.34 11.20
C PHE A 662 -5.48 12.24 11.14
N TYR A 663 -6.08 11.36 11.93
CA TYR A 663 -7.53 11.34 12.08
C TYR A 663 -8.08 12.68 12.63
N ARG A 664 -7.53 13.16 13.76
CA ARG A 664 -7.99 14.43 14.36
C ARG A 664 -7.62 15.64 13.51
N PHE A 665 -6.44 15.62 12.91
CA PHE A 665 -6.03 16.63 11.93
C PHE A 665 -7.03 16.72 10.76
N GLY A 666 -7.44 15.57 10.20
CA GLY A 666 -8.44 15.54 9.14
C GLY A 666 -9.79 16.14 9.56
N LEU A 667 -10.26 15.89 10.79
CA LEU A 667 -11.50 16.50 11.30
C LEU A 667 -11.36 18.02 11.50
N ARG A 668 -10.21 18.49 11.98
CA ARG A 668 -9.91 19.92 12.11
C ARG A 668 -9.85 20.61 10.74
N CYS A 669 -9.21 19.97 9.76
CA CYS A 669 -9.20 20.43 8.38
C CYS A 669 -10.62 20.50 7.80
N ALA A 670 -11.44 19.47 8.01
CA ALA A 670 -12.84 19.47 7.56
C ALA A 670 -13.64 20.65 8.14
N ALA A 671 -13.46 20.97 9.43
CA ALA A 671 -14.07 22.15 10.05
C ALA A 671 -13.63 23.47 9.40
N ALA A 672 -12.42 23.51 8.84
CA ALA A 672 -11.87 24.63 8.07
C ALA A 672 -12.14 24.54 6.56
N ARG A 673 -12.97 23.58 6.10
CA ARG A 673 -13.26 23.30 4.67
C ARG A 673 -12.00 22.98 3.86
N ILE A 674 -11.10 22.22 4.47
CA ILE A 674 -9.88 21.69 3.86
C ILE A 674 -10.02 20.18 3.84
N GLU A 675 -9.85 19.60 2.65
CA GLU A 675 -9.89 18.15 2.47
C GLU A 675 -8.52 17.53 2.70
N THR A 676 -8.53 16.25 3.10
CA THR A 676 -7.30 15.51 3.42
C THR A 676 -7.31 14.09 2.85
N GLY A 677 -6.13 13.57 2.57
CA GLY A 677 -5.93 12.18 2.14
C GLY A 677 -4.73 11.56 2.85
N ILE A 678 -4.97 10.53 3.66
CA ILE A 678 -3.90 9.80 4.35
C ILE A 678 -3.24 8.83 3.37
N LEU A 679 -1.92 8.92 3.26
CA LEU A 679 -1.08 8.06 2.45
C LEU A 679 -0.34 7.09 3.38
N GLY A 680 -0.48 5.78 3.13
CA GLY A 680 0.17 4.72 3.93
C GLY A 680 1.70 4.72 3.92
N GLY A 681 2.33 5.63 3.17
CA GLY A 681 3.77 5.84 3.14
C GLY A 681 4.19 6.82 2.04
N VAL A 682 5.49 7.07 1.97
CA VAL A 682 6.18 7.87 0.96
C VAL A 682 7.34 7.07 0.38
N ILE A 683 7.93 7.55 -0.71
CA ILE A 683 9.21 7.05 -1.23
C ILE A 683 10.30 7.57 -0.28
N ALA A 684 10.51 6.83 0.81
CA ALA A 684 11.35 7.24 1.94
C ALA A 684 12.78 7.66 1.54
N PRO A 685 13.48 6.98 0.61
CA PRO A 685 14.78 7.42 0.13
C PRO A 685 14.77 8.79 -0.57
N ALA A 686 13.75 9.06 -1.40
CA ALA A 686 13.63 10.35 -2.09
C ALA A 686 13.40 11.49 -1.08
N LEU A 687 12.55 11.25 -0.07
CA LEU A 687 12.31 12.22 1.01
C LEU A 687 13.58 12.47 1.82
N ARG A 688 14.29 11.40 2.21
CA ARG A 688 15.57 11.51 2.93
C ARG A 688 16.54 12.41 2.21
N ARG A 689 16.71 12.19 0.90
CA ARG A 689 17.66 12.97 0.13
C ARG A 689 17.22 14.42 -0.01
N ALA A 690 15.94 14.66 -0.31
CA ALA A 690 15.40 16.00 -0.46
C ALA A 690 15.63 16.85 0.79
N LEU A 691 15.46 16.23 1.97
CA LEU A 691 15.50 16.90 3.26
C LEU A 691 16.79 16.70 4.07
N GLY A 692 17.69 15.84 3.59
CA GLY A 692 18.88 15.42 4.34
C GLY A 692 18.59 14.58 5.60
N LEU A 693 17.47 13.85 5.62
CA LEU A 693 17.14 12.93 6.72
C LEU A 693 18.03 11.68 6.66
N ASP A 694 18.33 11.11 7.82
CA ASP A 694 19.04 9.83 7.91
C ASP A 694 18.14 8.62 7.57
N GLY A 695 16.82 8.81 7.68
CA GLY A 695 15.78 7.80 7.55
C GLY A 695 15.82 6.70 8.60
N VAL A 696 16.47 6.98 9.75
CA VAL A 696 16.50 6.09 10.91
C VAL A 696 16.04 6.85 12.16
N SER A 697 16.73 7.91 12.55
CA SER A 697 16.24 8.84 13.59
C SER A 697 15.20 9.84 13.07
N SER A 698 15.01 9.87 11.75
CA SER A 698 13.97 10.64 11.05
C SER A 698 13.28 9.79 9.99
N ALA A 699 12.87 8.57 10.38
CA ALA A 699 12.24 7.61 9.49
C ALA A 699 10.79 8.03 9.17
N PRO A 700 10.41 8.18 7.89
CA PRO A 700 9.04 8.52 7.53
C PRO A 700 8.08 7.35 7.72
N LEU A 701 7.03 7.58 8.49
CA LEU A 701 6.04 6.56 8.83
C LEU A 701 4.80 6.65 7.93
N VAL A 702 4.19 7.83 7.84
CA VAL A 702 2.91 8.01 7.14
C VAL A 702 2.85 9.46 6.66
N ALA A 703 2.11 9.72 5.58
CA ALA A 703 1.94 11.07 5.07
C ALA A 703 0.46 11.43 4.92
N CYS A 704 0.18 12.73 4.84
CA CYS A 704 -1.12 13.28 4.56
C CYS A 704 -0.97 14.37 3.50
N VAL A 705 -1.78 14.28 2.45
CA VAL A 705 -2.00 15.39 1.51
C VAL A 705 -3.20 16.20 1.95
N PHE A 706 -3.20 17.48 1.65
CA PHE A 706 -4.34 18.36 1.89
C PHE A 706 -4.56 19.31 0.72
N GLY A 707 -5.78 19.83 0.60
CA GLY A 707 -6.15 20.75 -0.46
C GLY A 707 -7.63 21.13 -0.37
N LYS A 708 -8.15 21.81 -1.39
CA LYS A 708 -9.58 22.11 -1.48
C LYS A 708 -10.35 20.96 -2.12
N GLU A 709 -11.60 20.83 -1.70
CA GLU A 709 -12.55 19.86 -2.25
C GLU A 709 -12.73 20.10 -3.76
N PRO A 710 -12.57 19.06 -4.61
CA PRO A 710 -12.87 19.16 -6.03
C PRO A 710 -14.38 19.44 -6.22
N MET A 711 -14.71 20.51 -6.96
CA MET A 711 -16.11 20.91 -7.24
C MET A 711 -16.93 19.83 -7.94
#